data_AF-A0A4R5VS40-F1
#
_entry.id   AF-A0A4R5VS40-F1
#
_cell.length_a   1.000
_cell.length_b   1.000
_cell.length_c   1.000
_cell.angle_alpha   90.00
_cell.angle_beta   90.00
_cell.angle_gamma   90.00
#
_symmetry.space_group_name_H-M   'P 1'
#
loop_
_entity.id
_entity.type
_entity.pdbx_description
1 polymer ?
#
loop_
_entity_poly.entity_id
_entity_poly.type
_entity_poly.pdbx_seq_one_letter_code
_entity_poly.pdbx_strand_id
1 'polypeptide(L)'
;MAEIKIDEFLGDEGEHAELEGSEPPLLGGEIDAVDPFAATIAHQAAIYSPEVAREVANFLQVQAQHVEVQSKHVQTQTTLLHDEHHLRLTHLRNQISEETVRRLGIRLRVGFQIFLACVATAIGVFVAFMLHDAVLSRSVVIDAFEIAPNLATQVPSGKIVANGLLDNLSRIQAATRTSALRRSLSNAWTNDIAIEVPETGMSIGQLEQALKVRFGHDQHITGDVTLAENGAFALTVRGTGILAKTFTDESRNLDKLLTQASEYIYGQSQPGLWTNYLTNAGRNDDAIQFAQASYGKVEASERPYVLNSWGNAIAGKGGINGMKDALQLYRETVRLKPDYWGGYNNIIYALWIMGQEEAAVREGELMIKMAGGRPGRAQETMYQNYDQLLWDLNAVRTEAIADMESNDGVGIFASLAGSANLQVAQTETLLHDVESAQLRIKTTPIDQNNAADVAIAALAKALLAEENGELQQAALQWDEFSKEYTHPEVSTSNSFLMCYAAPVYEKVGQSSKADAALTGPLRVVGIDTFTDCLRFKGDVLDLRNDWTGAQAAYAQAIKLAPSVPSGYYSYGLAYLKHGDLPHAAEQLQLANQKGPNWADPLKAWGDVLLKQGKQSEALEKYQEAIKLAPKWTQLRQAHNAIAKAS
;
A
#
# COMPACT_ATOMS: atom_id res chain seq x y z
N MET A 1 -45.81 24.58 8.55
CA MET A 1 -46.47 25.18 7.37
C MET A 1 -45.62 24.82 6.16
N ALA A 2 -46.13 24.15 5.13
CA ALA A 2 -47.46 23.55 4.95
C ALA A 2 -47.32 22.25 4.12
N GLU A 3 -48.33 21.37 4.19
CA GLU A 3 -48.42 20.19 3.34
C GLU A 3 -48.65 20.58 1.87
N ILE A 4 -48.14 19.77 0.93
CA ILE A 4 -48.60 19.80 -0.46
C ILE A 4 -49.14 18.41 -0.79
N LYS A 5 -50.38 18.39 -1.27
CA LYS A 5 -51.18 17.19 -1.50
C LYS A 5 -50.80 16.47 -2.80
N ILE A 6 -51.01 15.16 -2.78
CA ILE A 6 -51.26 14.35 -3.96
C ILE A 6 -52.74 14.54 -4.32
N ASP A 7 -53.05 14.86 -5.59
CA ASP A 7 -54.24 14.42 -6.35
C ASP A 7 -54.42 15.30 -7.61
N GLU A 8 -54.19 14.71 -8.79
CA GLU A 8 -54.93 15.03 -10.02
C GLU A 8 -54.61 14.00 -11.13
N PHE A 9 -55.55 13.81 -12.07
CA PHE A 9 -55.51 12.85 -13.19
C PHE A 9 -55.70 11.35 -12.88
N LEU A 10 -56.87 11.03 -12.31
CA LEU A 10 -57.67 9.88 -12.77
C LEU A 10 -59.00 10.37 -13.35
N GLY A 11 -59.28 9.93 -14.57
CA GLY A 11 -60.49 10.16 -15.35
C GLY A 11 -60.26 9.55 -16.74
N ASP A 12 -61.24 8.97 -17.43
CA ASP A 12 -62.65 8.69 -17.07
C ASP A 12 -63.02 7.32 -17.69
N GLU A 13 -64.19 6.78 -17.36
CA GLU A 13 -64.61 5.44 -17.77
C GLU A 13 -64.96 5.32 -19.27
N GLY A 14 -64.84 4.09 -19.78
CA GLY A 14 -65.87 3.54 -20.67
C GLY A 14 -65.72 3.72 -22.18
N GLU A 15 -65.40 2.63 -22.88
CA GLU A 15 -66.18 2.24 -24.08
C GLU A 15 -66.12 0.71 -24.24
N HIS A 16 -67.13 0.02 -23.71
CA HIS A 16 -67.33 -1.41 -23.95
C HIS A 16 -68.07 -1.58 -25.27
N ALA A 17 -67.38 -2.09 -26.29
CA ALA A 17 -68.05 -2.62 -27.48
C ALA A 17 -68.72 -3.96 -27.13
N GLU A 18 -70.04 -3.93 -26.93
CA GLU A 18 -70.86 -5.14 -26.80
C GLU A 18 -70.75 -5.95 -28.10
N LEU A 19 -70.21 -7.16 -27.99
CA LEU A 19 -70.33 -8.17 -29.04
C LEU A 19 -71.52 -9.06 -28.68
N GLU A 20 -72.70 -8.69 -29.21
CA GLU A 20 -73.86 -9.59 -29.34
C GLU A 20 -73.49 -10.78 -30.24
N GLY A 21 -72.81 -11.78 -29.67
CA GLY A 21 -72.57 -13.07 -30.29
C GLY A 21 -73.83 -13.93 -30.19
N SER A 22 -74.71 -13.80 -31.18
CA SER A 22 -75.94 -14.61 -31.32
C SER A 22 -75.71 -16.09 -31.01
N GLU A 23 -76.55 -16.68 -30.15
CA GLU A 23 -76.56 -18.13 -29.93
C GLU A 23 -76.68 -18.88 -31.28
N PRO A 24 -75.76 -19.79 -31.62
CA PRO A 24 -75.94 -20.62 -32.80
C PRO A 24 -77.17 -21.52 -32.59
N PRO A 25 -78.00 -21.73 -33.61
CA PRO A 25 -79.28 -22.40 -33.42
C PRO A 25 -79.06 -23.82 -32.90
N LEU A 26 -79.67 -24.11 -31.75
CA LEU A 26 -79.86 -25.48 -31.29
C LEU A 26 -80.48 -26.27 -32.43
N LEU A 27 -79.72 -27.21 -33.00
CA LEU A 27 -80.21 -28.20 -33.95
C LEU A 27 -81.11 -29.19 -33.20
N GLY A 28 -82.30 -28.71 -32.84
CA GLY A 28 -83.36 -29.41 -32.12
C GLY A 28 -84.06 -30.45 -32.99
N GLY A 29 -83.30 -31.43 -33.48
CA GLY A 29 -83.83 -32.77 -33.70
C GLY A 29 -83.47 -33.61 -32.48
N GLU A 30 -84.43 -34.34 -31.92
CA GLU A 30 -84.10 -35.41 -30.97
C GLU A 30 -83.14 -36.38 -31.65
N ILE A 31 -81.90 -36.44 -31.17
CA ILE A 31 -80.95 -37.46 -31.63
C ILE A 31 -81.29 -38.73 -30.86
N ASP A 32 -82.21 -39.51 -31.43
CA ASP A 32 -82.73 -40.76 -30.86
C ASP A 32 -81.62 -41.60 -30.24
N ALA A 33 -81.77 -41.90 -28.94
CA ALA A 33 -80.70 -42.46 -28.14
C ALA A 33 -80.25 -43.85 -28.65
N VAL A 34 -78.94 -44.07 -28.60
CA VAL A 34 -78.36 -45.40 -28.80
C VAL A 34 -78.49 -46.16 -27.48
N ASP A 35 -79.17 -47.32 -27.50
CA ASP A 35 -79.28 -48.23 -26.36
C ASP A 35 -78.33 -49.43 -26.56
N PRO A 36 -77.09 -49.37 -26.04
CA PRO A 36 -76.13 -50.46 -26.16
C PRO A 36 -76.55 -51.71 -25.36
N PHE A 37 -77.41 -51.58 -24.35
CA PHE A 37 -77.88 -52.71 -23.56
C PHE A 37 -78.93 -53.52 -24.32
N ALA A 38 -79.93 -52.83 -24.90
CA ALA A 38 -80.89 -53.44 -25.82
C ALA A 38 -80.19 -54.08 -27.02
N ALA A 39 -79.21 -53.40 -27.63
CA ALA A 39 -78.39 -53.94 -28.72
C ALA A 39 -77.65 -55.24 -28.34
N THR A 40 -77.10 -55.30 -27.13
CA THR A 40 -76.37 -56.49 -26.63
C THR A 40 -77.32 -57.65 -26.38
N ILE A 41 -78.46 -57.42 -25.73
CA ILE A 41 -79.49 -58.45 -25.49
C ILE A 41 -80.06 -58.95 -26.82
N ALA A 42 -80.36 -58.05 -27.75
CA ALA A 42 -80.85 -58.36 -29.09
C ALA A 42 -79.88 -59.33 -29.82
N HIS A 43 -78.58 -59.00 -29.85
CA HIS A 43 -77.56 -59.87 -30.42
C HIS A 43 -77.51 -61.26 -29.75
N GLN A 44 -77.68 -61.33 -28.44
CA GLN A 44 -77.62 -62.60 -27.71
C GLN A 44 -78.88 -63.46 -27.94
N ALA A 45 -80.05 -62.84 -28.09
CA ALA A 45 -81.31 -63.52 -28.41
C ALA A 45 -81.35 -64.08 -29.84
N ALA A 46 -80.68 -63.42 -30.80
CA ALA A 46 -80.59 -63.84 -32.20
C ALA A 46 -80.04 -65.27 -32.42
N ILE A 47 -79.25 -65.79 -31.46
CA ILE A 47 -78.60 -67.10 -31.56
C ILE A 47 -79.61 -68.26 -31.54
N TYR A 48 -80.80 -68.06 -30.98
CA TYR A 48 -81.79 -69.12 -30.74
C TYR A 48 -82.88 -69.25 -31.80
N SER A 49 -83.04 -68.28 -32.73
CA SER A 49 -83.96 -68.38 -33.87
C SER A 49 -83.54 -67.51 -35.07
N PRO A 50 -83.59 -68.03 -36.32
CA PRO A 50 -83.27 -67.27 -37.54
C PRO A 50 -84.17 -66.06 -37.82
N GLU A 51 -85.38 -66.03 -37.26
CA GLU A 51 -86.34 -64.94 -37.46
C GLU A 51 -85.99 -63.75 -36.56
N VAL A 52 -85.68 -64.02 -35.28
CA VAL A 52 -85.19 -63.03 -34.31
C VAL A 52 -83.91 -62.38 -34.82
N ALA A 53 -82.98 -63.15 -35.39
CA ALA A 53 -81.73 -62.62 -35.94
C ALA A 53 -81.91 -61.52 -37.01
N ARG A 54 -83.03 -61.52 -37.75
CA ARG A 54 -83.29 -60.52 -38.80
C ARG A 54 -83.82 -59.20 -38.24
N GLU A 55 -84.69 -59.25 -37.24
CA GLU A 55 -85.17 -58.04 -36.54
C GLU A 55 -84.03 -57.37 -35.76
N VAL A 56 -83.18 -58.19 -35.13
CA VAL A 56 -81.97 -57.74 -34.44
C VAL A 56 -81.00 -57.04 -35.40
N ALA A 57 -80.78 -57.57 -36.60
CA ALA A 57 -79.93 -56.93 -37.61
C ALA A 57 -80.45 -55.54 -38.02
N ASN A 58 -81.76 -55.40 -38.26
CA ASN A 58 -82.39 -54.11 -38.57
C ASN A 58 -82.26 -53.12 -37.40
N PHE A 59 -82.49 -53.57 -36.17
CA PHE A 59 -82.32 -52.73 -34.97
C PHE A 59 -80.88 -52.22 -34.85
N LEU A 60 -79.89 -53.10 -34.95
CA LEU A 60 -78.47 -52.74 -34.88
C LEU A 60 -78.05 -51.77 -36.00
N GLN A 61 -78.66 -51.86 -37.19
CA GLN A 61 -78.37 -50.93 -38.29
C GLN A 61 -78.88 -49.50 -38.00
N VAL A 62 -80.07 -49.35 -37.41
CA VAL A 62 -80.58 -48.04 -36.97
C VAL A 62 -79.67 -47.45 -35.89
N GLN A 63 -79.29 -48.26 -34.91
CA GLN A 63 -78.38 -47.84 -33.83
C GLN A 63 -77.02 -47.37 -34.36
N ALA A 64 -76.46 -48.03 -35.38
CA ALA A 64 -75.21 -47.61 -36.03
C ALA A 64 -75.33 -46.23 -36.71
N GLN A 65 -76.47 -45.95 -37.36
CA GLN A 65 -76.71 -44.63 -37.99
C GLN A 65 -76.79 -43.51 -36.94
N HIS A 66 -77.36 -43.77 -35.77
CA HIS A 66 -77.47 -42.77 -34.70
C HIS A 66 -76.07 -42.44 -34.10
N VAL A 67 -75.20 -43.46 -33.95
CA VAL A 67 -73.78 -43.24 -33.56
C VAL A 67 -73.05 -42.37 -34.58
N GLU A 68 -73.26 -42.57 -35.88
CA GLU A 68 -72.61 -41.76 -36.93
C GLU A 68 -73.04 -40.29 -36.86
N VAL A 69 -74.33 -40.01 -36.65
CA VAL A 69 -74.85 -38.65 -36.49
C VAL A 69 -74.31 -37.98 -35.22
N GLN A 70 -74.30 -38.69 -34.08
CA GLN A 70 -73.74 -38.18 -32.82
C GLN A 70 -72.25 -37.85 -32.95
N SER A 71 -71.46 -38.75 -33.55
CA SER A 71 -70.03 -38.56 -33.80
C SER A 71 -69.76 -37.28 -34.59
N LYS A 72 -70.52 -37.06 -35.67
CA LYS A 72 -70.38 -35.90 -36.55
C LYS A 72 -70.75 -34.58 -35.85
N HIS A 73 -71.75 -34.61 -34.97
CA HIS A 73 -72.15 -33.45 -34.17
C HIS A 73 -71.06 -33.06 -33.15
N VAL A 74 -70.54 -34.04 -32.39
CA VAL A 74 -69.43 -33.83 -31.44
C VAL A 74 -68.19 -33.29 -32.15
N GLN A 75 -67.84 -33.84 -33.32
CA GLN A 75 -66.71 -33.38 -34.11
C GLN A 75 -66.88 -31.91 -34.54
N THR A 76 -68.08 -31.49 -34.92
CA THR A 76 -68.37 -30.10 -35.31
C THR A 76 -68.27 -29.14 -34.12
N GLN A 77 -68.84 -29.49 -32.95
CA GLN A 77 -68.72 -28.69 -31.73
C GLN A 77 -67.25 -28.55 -31.27
N THR A 78 -66.47 -29.63 -31.38
CA THR A 78 -65.05 -29.64 -31.00
C THR A 78 -64.23 -28.66 -31.86
N THR A 79 -64.51 -28.58 -33.16
CA THR A 79 -63.86 -27.63 -34.08
C THR A 79 -64.21 -26.19 -33.74
N LEU A 80 -65.50 -25.90 -33.50
CA LEU A 80 -65.97 -24.54 -33.19
C LEU A 80 -65.31 -23.99 -31.90
N LEU A 81 -65.23 -24.82 -30.85
CA LEU A 81 -64.56 -24.48 -29.58
C LEU A 81 -63.05 -24.25 -29.75
N HIS A 82 -62.41 -24.94 -30.69
CA HIS A 82 -60.97 -24.78 -30.95
C HIS A 82 -60.66 -23.43 -31.60
N ASP A 83 -61.45 -23.02 -32.60
CA ASP A 83 -61.27 -21.76 -33.31
C ASP A 83 -61.54 -20.54 -32.40
N GLU A 84 -62.59 -20.60 -31.56
CA GLU A 84 -62.89 -19.53 -30.61
C GLU A 84 -61.76 -19.35 -29.57
N HIS A 85 -61.21 -20.46 -29.07
CA HIS A 85 -60.09 -20.42 -28.13
C HIS A 85 -58.83 -19.79 -28.76
N HIS A 86 -58.56 -20.09 -30.03
CA HIS A 86 -57.43 -19.52 -30.78
C HIS A 86 -57.56 -18.00 -30.98
N LEU A 87 -58.76 -17.49 -31.26
CA LEU A 87 -59.02 -16.06 -31.39
C LEU A 87 -58.82 -15.31 -30.08
N ARG A 88 -59.37 -15.82 -28.95
CA ARG A 88 -59.22 -15.21 -27.62
C ARG A 88 -57.75 -15.15 -27.18
N LEU A 89 -56.97 -16.22 -27.39
CA LEU A 89 -55.53 -16.24 -27.11
C LEU A 89 -54.74 -15.19 -27.92
N THR A 90 -55.11 -15.01 -29.20
CA THR A 90 -54.46 -14.05 -30.09
C THR A 90 -54.74 -12.59 -29.66
N HIS A 91 -55.97 -12.29 -29.25
CA HIS A 91 -56.35 -10.98 -28.75
C HIS A 91 -55.58 -10.60 -27.46
N LEU A 92 -55.57 -11.50 -26.46
CA LEU A 92 -54.82 -11.30 -25.22
C LEU A 92 -53.32 -11.08 -25.46
N ARG A 93 -52.72 -11.84 -26.40
CA ARG A 93 -51.30 -11.71 -26.75
C ARG A 93 -50.97 -10.33 -27.33
N ASN A 94 -51.88 -9.74 -28.11
CA ASN A 94 -51.69 -8.40 -28.68
C ASN A 94 -51.78 -7.30 -27.60
N GLN A 95 -52.74 -7.39 -26.68
CA GLN A 95 -52.85 -6.44 -25.55
C GLN A 95 -51.59 -6.46 -24.67
N ILE A 96 -51.08 -7.65 -24.33
CA ILE A 96 -49.82 -7.80 -23.56
C ILE A 96 -48.63 -7.17 -24.30
N SER A 97 -48.57 -7.33 -25.63
CA SER A 97 -47.51 -6.74 -26.47
C SER A 97 -47.55 -5.21 -26.44
N GLU A 98 -48.74 -4.62 -26.63
CA GLU A 98 -48.93 -3.17 -26.66
C GLU A 98 -48.56 -2.52 -25.31
N GLU A 99 -49.00 -3.11 -24.20
CA GLU A 99 -48.66 -2.58 -22.88
C GLU A 99 -47.18 -2.76 -22.55
N THR A 100 -46.53 -3.83 -23.03
CA THR A 100 -45.08 -4.01 -22.91
C THR A 100 -44.31 -2.89 -23.64
N VAL A 101 -44.74 -2.51 -24.85
CA VAL A 101 -44.15 -1.40 -25.62
C VAL A 101 -44.37 -0.06 -24.89
N ARG A 102 -45.57 0.19 -24.37
CA ARG A 102 -45.89 1.42 -23.60
C ARG A 102 -45.01 1.53 -22.34
N ARG A 103 -44.85 0.44 -21.58
CA ARG A 103 -43.96 0.38 -20.40
C ARG A 103 -42.50 0.57 -20.77
N LEU A 104 -42.04 0.06 -21.92
CA LEU A 104 -40.68 0.28 -22.44
C LEU A 104 -40.43 1.76 -22.78
N GLY A 105 -41.37 2.43 -23.47
CA GLY A 105 -41.26 3.84 -23.81
C GLY A 105 -41.16 4.77 -22.59
N ILE A 106 -41.94 4.50 -21.54
CA ILE A 106 -41.85 5.25 -20.28
C ILE A 106 -40.49 5.04 -19.60
N ARG A 107 -40.01 3.78 -19.53
CA ARG A 107 -38.68 3.45 -18.97
C ARG A 107 -37.55 4.16 -19.72
N LEU A 108 -37.61 4.21 -21.05
CA LEU A 108 -36.61 4.92 -21.87
C LEU A 108 -36.62 6.43 -21.62
N ARG A 109 -37.80 7.07 -21.54
CA ARG A 109 -37.89 8.52 -21.24
C ARG A 109 -37.36 8.85 -19.85
N VAL A 110 -37.75 8.09 -18.82
CA VAL A 110 -37.26 8.29 -17.44
C VAL A 110 -35.75 8.04 -17.37
N GLY A 111 -35.25 6.98 -18.03
CA GLY A 111 -33.82 6.70 -18.12
C GLY A 111 -33.03 7.84 -18.78
N PHE A 112 -33.56 8.45 -19.84
CA PHE A 112 -32.93 9.60 -20.51
C PHE A 112 -32.92 10.86 -19.65
N GLN A 113 -33.99 11.12 -18.87
CA GLN A 113 -34.05 12.23 -17.92
C GLN A 113 -33.05 12.05 -16.76
N ILE A 114 -32.95 10.83 -16.22
CA ILE A 114 -31.94 10.48 -15.20
C ILE A 114 -30.52 10.64 -15.78
N PHE A 115 -30.29 10.17 -17.01
CA PHE A 115 -28.99 10.36 -17.69
C PHE A 115 -28.61 11.84 -17.83
N LEU A 116 -29.54 12.70 -18.28
CA LEU A 116 -29.33 14.15 -18.36
C LEU A 116 -29.03 14.79 -16.99
N ALA A 117 -29.75 14.38 -15.94
CA ALA A 117 -29.49 14.85 -14.57
C ALA A 117 -28.11 14.39 -14.06
N CYS A 118 -27.70 13.16 -14.35
CA CYS A 118 -26.36 12.65 -14.03
C CYS A 118 -25.26 13.43 -14.79
N VAL A 119 -25.45 13.72 -16.08
CA VAL A 119 -24.50 14.52 -16.88
C VAL A 119 -24.40 15.95 -16.33
N ALA A 120 -25.52 16.61 -16.04
CA ALA A 120 -25.52 17.95 -15.45
C ALA A 120 -24.85 17.97 -14.07
N THR A 121 -25.08 16.94 -13.25
CA THR A 121 -24.42 16.77 -11.94
C THR A 121 -22.92 16.56 -12.10
N ALA A 122 -22.49 15.71 -13.04
CA ALA A 122 -21.08 15.47 -13.33
C ALA A 122 -20.36 16.74 -13.80
N ILE A 123 -20.99 17.55 -14.65
CA ILE A 123 -20.47 18.87 -15.07
C ILE A 123 -20.36 19.82 -13.86
N GLY A 124 -21.38 19.86 -12.99
CA GLY A 124 -21.36 20.68 -11.77
C GLY A 124 -20.23 20.28 -10.80
N VAL A 125 -20.05 18.97 -10.57
CA VAL A 125 -18.95 18.43 -9.76
C VAL A 125 -17.59 18.73 -10.38
N PHE A 126 -17.45 18.61 -11.70
CA PHE A 126 -16.22 18.94 -12.42
C PHE A 126 -15.85 20.42 -12.31
N VAL A 127 -16.81 21.33 -12.47
CA VAL A 127 -16.58 22.78 -12.30
C VAL A 127 -16.27 23.14 -10.84
N ALA A 128 -16.94 22.51 -9.88
CA ALA A 128 -16.63 22.68 -8.46
C ALA A 128 -15.21 22.18 -8.12
N PHE A 129 -14.78 21.07 -8.72
CA PHE A 129 -13.42 20.54 -8.58
C PHE A 129 -12.38 21.50 -9.19
N MET A 130 -12.60 22.01 -10.41
CA MET A 130 -11.73 23.02 -11.03
C MET A 130 -11.59 24.28 -10.17
N LEU A 131 -12.69 24.80 -9.60
CA LEU A 131 -12.65 25.97 -8.74
C LEU A 131 -11.92 25.69 -7.41
N HIS A 132 -12.11 24.50 -6.84
CA HIS A 132 -11.41 24.07 -5.64
C HIS A 132 -9.89 23.91 -5.89
N ASP A 133 -9.48 23.31 -7.00
CA ASP A 133 -8.07 23.21 -7.41
C ASP A 133 -7.45 24.60 -7.64
N ALA A 134 -8.14 25.48 -8.38
CA ALA A 134 -7.64 26.81 -8.69
C ALA A 134 -7.54 27.75 -7.46
N VAL A 135 -8.41 27.63 -6.47
CA VAL A 135 -8.32 28.41 -5.21
C VAL A 135 -7.22 27.88 -4.30
N LEU A 136 -6.95 26.56 -4.34
CA LEU A 136 -5.88 25.92 -3.57
C LEU A 136 -4.52 25.93 -4.29
N SER A 137 -4.45 26.40 -5.54
CA SER A 137 -3.19 26.44 -6.27
C SER A 137 -2.18 27.36 -5.57
N ARG A 138 -0.98 26.83 -5.41
CA ARG A 138 0.21 27.50 -4.88
C ARG A 138 1.38 27.13 -5.78
N SER A 139 1.25 27.47 -7.06
CA SER A 139 2.30 27.22 -8.05
C SER A 139 3.49 28.16 -7.81
N VAL A 140 4.61 27.91 -8.49
CA VAL A 140 5.72 28.84 -8.56
C VAL A 140 5.91 29.23 -10.02
N VAL A 141 5.82 30.51 -10.30
CA VAL A 141 6.01 31.05 -11.65
C VAL A 141 7.35 31.76 -11.68
N ILE A 142 8.22 31.36 -12.59
CA ILE A 142 9.51 32.02 -12.79
C ILE A 142 9.37 32.92 -14.02
N ASP A 143 9.20 34.21 -13.75
CA ASP A 143 9.05 35.25 -14.77
C ASP A 143 10.38 35.42 -15.54
N ALA A 144 10.31 35.95 -16.76
CA ALA A 144 11.50 36.26 -17.54
C ALA A 144 12.33 37.37 -16.87
N PHE A 145 13.63 37.14 -16.70
CA PHE A 145 14.54 38.08 -16.04
C PHE A 145 14.89 39.28 -16.93
N GLU A 146 15.05 40.46 -16.33
CA GLU A 146 15.55 41.63 -17.06
C GLU A 146 17.06 41.51 -17.31
N ILE A 147 17.52 41.66 -18.55
CA ILE A 147 18.95 41.63 -18.88
C ILE A 147 19.42 43.04 -19.20
N ALA A 148 20.47 43.51 -18.52
CA ALA A 148 21.05 44.81 -18.81
C ALA A 148 21.52 44.91 -20.28
N PRO A 149 21.28 46.03 -21.00
CA PRO A 149 21.56 46.12 -22.44
C PRO A 149 23.02 45.83 -22.84
N ASN A 150 23.97 46.10 -21.94
CA ASN A 150 25.40 45.82 -22.10
C ASN A 150 25.77 44.34 -21.94
N LEU A 151 24.83 43.48 -21.53
CA LEU A 151 24.99 42.04 -21.35
C LEU A 151 24.26 41.19 -22.40
N ALA A 152 23.44 41.78 -23.27
CA ALA A 152 22.62 41.05 -24.26
C ALA A 152 23.41 40.15 -25.22
N THR A 153 24.72 40.39 -25.41
CA THR A 153 25.63 39.53 -26.21
C THR A 153 26.26 38.38 -25.42
N GLN A 154 26.20 38.42 -24.08
CA GLN A 154 26.77 37.42 -23.17
C GLN A 154 25.68 36.57 -22.50
N VAL A 155 24.49 37.14 -22.25
CA VAL A 155 23.30 36.46 -21.70
C VAL A 155 22.15 36.68 -22.69
N PRO A 156 21.86 35.72 -23.60
CA PRO A 156 21.05 36.00 -24.79
C PRO A 156 19.58 36.31 -24.52
N SER A 157 19.00 35.87 -23.40
CA SER A 157 17.67 36.31 -22.96
C SER A 157 17.41 36.03 -21.48
N GLY A 158 16.47 36.80 -20.90
CA GLY A 158 15.91 36.54 -19.57
C GLY A 158 15.24 35.19 -19.40
N LYS A 159 14.75 34.60 -20.49
CA LYS A 159 14.15 33.25 -20.48
C LYS A 159 15.19 32.16 -20.25
N ILE A 160 16.44 32.34 -20.70
CA ILE A 160 17.53 31.38 -20.39
C ILE A 160 17.86 31.41 -18.90
N VAL A 161 17.85 32.60 -18.28
CA VAL A 161 18.06 32.77 -16.82
C VAL A 161 16.91 32.12 -16.05
N ALA A 162 15.65 32.37 -16.45
CA ALA A 162 14.48 31.74 -15.85
C ALA A 162 14.51 30.20 -15.96
N ASN A 163 14.85 29.66 -17.14
CA ASN A 163 15.01 28.22 -17.35
C ASN A 163 16.13 27.62 -16.49
N GLY A 164 17.31 28.24 -16.43
CA GLY A 164 18.42 27.74 -15.60
C GLY A 164 18.11 27.79 -14.10
N LEU A 165 17.27 28.74 -13.67
CA LEU A 165 16.74 28.81 -12.31
C LEU A 165 15.72 27.68 -12.06
N LEU A 166 14.81 27.44 -13.02
CA LEU A 166 13.84 26.33 -13.00
C LEU A 166 14.53 24.97 -12.89
N ASP A 167 15.53 24.72 -13.72
CA ASP A 167 16.28 23.46 -13.76
C ASP A 167 17.02 23.21 -12.43
N ASN A 168 17.62 24.26 -11.87
CA ASN A 168 18.30 24.19 -10.57
C ASN A 168 17.33 23.97 -9.41
N LEU A 169 16.20 24.67 -9.38
CA LEU A 169 15.16 24.47 -8.37
C LEU A 169 14.54 23.07 -8.46
N SER A 170 14.31 22.57 -9.68
CA SER A 170 13.83 21.21 -9.93
C SER A 170 14.85 20.16 -9.46
N ARG A 171 16.15 20.41 -9.66
CA ARG A 171 17.26 19.57 -9.19
C ARG A 171 17.39 19.54 -7.67
N ILE A 172 17.32 20.69 -6.99
CA ILE A 172 17.27 20.78 -5.52
C ILE A 172 16.05 20.00 -5.00
N GLN A 173 14.89 20.25 -5.59
CA GLN A 173 13.64 19.59 -5.24
C GLN A 173 13.70 18.06 -5.42
N ALA A 174 14.29 17.56 -6.52
CA ALA A 174 14.47 16.14 -6.76
C ALA A 174 15.38 15.49 -5.70
N ALA A 175 16.48 16.16 -5.30
CA ALA A 175 17.37 15.71 -4.23
C ALA A 175 16.74 15.78 -2.81
N THR A 176 15.51 16.30 -2.69
CA THR A 176 14.80 16.51 -1.41
C THR A 176 13.48 15.72 -1.29
N ARG A 177 12.69 15.58 -2.37
CA ARG A 177 11.34 14.99 -2.34
C ARG A 177 11.35 13.45 -2.30
N THR A 178 11.65 12.85 -1.14
CA THR A 178 11.32 11.43 -0.94
C THR A 178 9.81 11.20 -1.11
N SER A 179 9.46 10.01 -1.58
CA SER A 179 8.09 9.67 -1.96
C SER A 179 7.09 9.66 -0.80
N ALA A 180 7.55 9.28 0.39
CA ALA A 180 6.78 9.36 1.62
C ALA A 180 6.41 10.81 1.99
N LEU A 181 7.26 11.79 1.63
CA LEU A 181 6.96 13.23 1.76
C LEU A 181 5.99 13.74 0.67
N ARG A 182 5.90 13.11 -0.51
CA ARG A 182 4.98 13.54 -1.61
C ARG A 182 3.51 13.62 -1.17
N ARG A 183 3.11 12.88 -0.12
CA ARG A 183 1.70 12.80 0.34
C ARG A 183 1.36 13.65 1.57
N SER A 184 2.33 14.14 2.35
CA SER A 184 2.07 14.76 3.67
C SER A 184 2.26 16.29 3.73
N LEU A 185 2.79 16.88 2.65
CA LEU A 185 3.02 18.31 2.51
C LEU A 185 2.16 18.88 1.37
N SER A 186 0.92 19.24 1.68
CA SER A 186 -0.05 19.85 0.74
C SER A 186 0.40 21.20 0.15
N ASN A 187 1.48 21.78 0.67
CA ASN A 187 1.92 23.16 0.40
C ASN A 187 3.30 23.24 -0.29
N ALA A 188 3.91 22.11 -0.62
CA ALA A 188 5.29 22.05 -1.10
C ALA A 188 5.37 22.14 -2.63
N TRP A 189 5.16 23.32 -3.22
CA TRP A 189 5.29 23.62 -4.67
C TRP A 189 4.67 22.52 -5.56
N THR A 190 3.44 22.13 -5.22
CA THR A 190 2.96 20.77 -5.48
C THR A 190 2.59 20.48 -6.93
N ASN A 191 2.08 21.46 -7.68
CA ASN A 191 1.79 21.34 -9.11
C ASN A 191 2.36 22.54 -9.88
N ASP A 192 2.97 22.23 -11.04
CA ASP A 192 3.39 23.15 -12.11
C ASP A 192 4.32 24.31 -11.70
N ILE A 193 5.64 24.10 -11.82
CA ILE A 193 6.56 25.24 -11.99
C ILE A 193 6.52 25.61 -13.48
N ALA A 194 5.82 26.70 -13.81
CA ALA A 194 5.51 27.08 -15.18
C ALA A 194 6.25 28.35 -15.63
N ILE A 195 6.43 28.49 -16.95
CA ILE A 195 6.96 29.69 -17.61
C ILE A 195 5.80 30.31 -18.40
N GLU A 196 5.39 31.52 -18.08
CA GLU A 196 4.32 32.19 -18.82
C GLU A 196 4.80 32.79 -20.15
N VAL A 197 4.03 32.55 -21.21
CA VAL A 197 4.05 33.31 -22.47
C VAL A 197 2.60 33.52 -22.90
N PRO A 198 2.12 34.76 -23.09
CA PRO A 198 0.75 35.02 -23.51
C PRO A 198 0.60 34.79 -25.03
N GLU A 199 0.04 33.64 -25.43
CA GLU A 199 -0.41 33.40 -26.80
C GLU A 199 -1.95 33.34 -26.94
N THR A 200 -2.43 33.87 -28.06
CA THR A 200 -3.82 34.25 -28.27
C THR A 200 -4.69 33.11 -28.80
N GLY A 201 -5.42 32.42 -27.93
CA GLY A 201 -6.45 31.45 -28.32
C GLY A 201 -6.99 30.62 -27.16
N MET A 202 -8.27 30.79 -26.82
CA MET A 202 -8.88 30.14 -25.64
C MET A 202 -9.04 28.62 -25.80
N SER A 203 -8.39 27.87 -24.91
CA SER A 203 -8.63 26.44 -24.67
C SER A 203 -9.19 26.22 -23.25
N ILE A 204 -9.65 24.99 -22.94
CA ILE A 204 -10.09 24.63 -21.58
C ILE A 204 -8.95 24.83 -20.56
N GLY A 205 -7.71 24.56 -20.96
CA GLY A 205 -6.53 24.83 -20.12
C GLY A 205 -6.31 26.32 -19.84
N GLN A 206 -6.64 27.23 -20.77
CA GLN A 206 -6.59 28.67 -20.48
C GLN A 206 -7.70 29.13 -19.51
N LEU A 207 -8.84 28.44 -19.45
CA LEU A 207 -9.86 28.73 -18.43
C LEU A 207 -9.36 28.33 -17.03
N GLU A 208 -8.72 27.17 -16.92
CA GLU A 208 -8.07 26.72 -15.69
C GLU A 208 -6.93 27.68 -15.27
N GLN A 209 -6.06 28.05 -16.22
CA GLN A 209 -5.00 29.05 -16.01
C GLN A 209 -5.56 30.41 -15.55
N ALA A 210 -6.63 30.90 -16.18
CA ALA A 210 -7.25 32.18 -15.81
C ALA A 210 -7.94 32.13 -14.44
N LEU A 211 -8.42 30.96 -14.00
CA LEU A 211 -8.90 30.76 -12.63
C LEU A 211 -7.72 30.74 -11.64
N LYS A 212 -6.62 30.05 -11.95
CA LYS A 212 -5.39 30.01 -11.13
C LYS A 212 -4.76 31.41 -10.98
N VAL A 213 -4.60 32.16 -12.06
CA VAL A 213 -4.08 33.55 -12.03
C VAL A 213 -4.99 34.52 -11.25
N ARG A 214 -6.31 34.26 -11.19
CA ARG A 214 -7.28 35.18 -10.57
C ARG A 214 -7.67 34.82 -9.12
N PHE A 215 -7.56 33.55 -8.74
CA PHE A 215 -8.01 33.03 -7.44
C PHE A 215 -6.94 32.19 -6.71
N GLY A 216 -5.87 31.79 -7.38
CA GLY A 216 -4.73 31.09 -6.81
C GLY A 216 -3.78 32.02 -6.06
N HIS A 217 -2.80 31.42 -5.38
CA HIS A 217 -1.85 32.11 -4.50
C HIS A 217 -0.41 31.85 -4.96
N ASP A 218 -0.19 31.98 -6.27
CA ASP A 218 1.03 31.56 -6.94
C ASP A 218 2.23 32.49 -6.61
N GLN A 219 3.39 31.89 -6.37
CA GLN A 219 4.61 32.59 -6.00
C GLN A 219 5.39 32.99 -7.26
N HIS A 220 5.24 34.25 -7.68
CA HIS A 220 6.04 34.83 -8.75
C HIS A 220 7.47 35.12 -8.30
N ILE A 221 8.44 34.72 -9.12
CA ILE A 221 9.88 34.91 -8.93
C ILE A 221 10.42 35.61 -10.17
N THR A 222 11.05 36.76 -9.96
CA THR A 222 11.63 37.60 -11.02
C THR A 222 12.98 38.17 -10.59
N GLY A 223 13.62 38.94 -11.45
CA GLY A 223 14.94 39.48 -11.18
C GLY A 223 15.59 40.17 -12.36
N ASP A 224 16.88 40.47 -12.19
CA ASP A 224 17.71 41.13 -13.20
C ASP A 224 19.12 40.53 -13.25
N VAL A 225 19.76 40.64 -14.41
CA VAL A 225 21.19 40.37 -14.61
C VAL A 225 21.88 41.65 -15.07
N THR A 226 22.81 42.13 -14.25
CA THR A 226 23.53 43.40 -14.42
C THR A 226 25.05 43.19 -14.30
N LEU A 227 25.83 44.26 -14.56
CA LEU A 227 27.25 44.30 -14.21
C LEU A 227 27.42 45.10 -12.92
N ALA A 228 28.14 44.54 -11.95
CA ALA A 228 28.60 45.27 -10.78
C ALA A 228 29.72 46.27 -11.14
N GLU A 229 30.04 47.20 -10.24
CA GLU A 229 31.04 48.26 -10.46
C GLU A 229 32.45 47.73 -10.78
N ASN A 230 32.81 46.56 -10.27
CA ASN A 230 34.07 45.85 -10.58
C ASN A 230 34.02 45.06 -11.90
N GLY A 231 32.92 45.11 -12.65
CA GLY A 231 32.74 44.37 -13.90
C GLY A 231 32.37 42.88 -13.73
N ALA A 232 32.05 42.44 -12.51
CA ALA A 232 31.48 41.11 -12.25
C ALA A 232 30.04 40.98 -12.79
N PHE A 233 29.59 39.76 -13.06
CA PHE A 233 28.15 39.52 -13.25
C PHE A 233 27.43 39.66 -11.90
N ALA A 234 26.28 40.30 -11.91
CA ALA A 234 25.38 40.43 -10.76
C ALA A 234 24.00 39.90 -11.14
N LEU A 235 23.53 38.86 -10.44
CA LEU A 235 22.19 38.29 -10.57
C LEU A 235 21.37 38.70 -9.34
N THR A 236 20.31 39.47 -9.54
CA THR A 236 19.34 39.82 -8.49
C THR A 236 18.11 38.92 -8.63
N VAL A 237 17.66 38.31 -7.53
CA VAL A 237 16.35 37.62 -7.45
C VAL A 237 15.45 38.29 -6.42
N ARG A 238 14.14 38.27 -6.67
CA ARG A 238 13.06 38.86 -5.83
C ARG A 238 11.73 38.19 -6.17
N GLY A 239 10.77 38.17 -5.24
CA GLY A 239 9.47 37.57 -5.52
C GLY A 239 8.49 37.60 -4.35
N THR A 240 7.32 36.98 -4.54
CA THR A 240 6.31 36.83 -3.49
C THR A 240 6.85 35.99 -2.34
N GLY A 241 7.07 36.61 -1.18
CA GLY A 241 7.70 35.97 -0.01
C GLY A 241 9.24 35.84 -0.09
N ILE A 242 9.87 36.30 -1.16
CA ILE A 242 11.33 36.21 -1.39
C ILE A 242 11.90 37.63 -1.39
N LEU A 243 12.65 37.96 -0.32
CA LEU A 243 13.34 39.24 -0.22
C LEU A 243 14.37 39.40 -1.36
N ALA A 244 14.51 40.63 -1.86
CA ALA A 244 15.44 40.92 -2.94
C ALA A 244 16.89 40.65 -2.50
N LYS A 245 17.63 39.88 -3.29
CA LYS A 245 19.05 39.58 -3.03
C LYS A 245 19.85 39.49 -4.32
N THR A 246 21.01 40.14 -4.32
CA THR A 246 21.97 40.13 -5.44
C THR A 246 23.14 39.22 -5.11
N PHE A 247 23.54 38.41 -6.09
CA PHE A 247 24.71 37.53 -6.08
C PHE A 247 25.70 38.02 -7.12
N THR A 248 26.99 38.08 -6.80
CA THR A 248 28.03 38.61 -7.68
C THR A 248 29.15 37.62 -7.92
N ASP A 249 29.60 37.47 -9.17
CA ASP A 249 30.71 36.60 -9.53
C ASP A 249 31.68 37.27 -10.52
N GLU A 250 32.93 37.44 -10.09
CA GLU A 250 33.98 38.12 -10.85
C GLU A 250 34.43 37.31 -12.08
N SER A 251 34.29 35.97 -12.04
CA SER A 251 34.56 35.10 -13.20
C SER A 251 33.42 35.09 -14.23
N ARG A 252 32.33 35.84 -13.97
CA ARG A 252 31.13 35.93 -14.80
C ARG A 252 30.43 34.57 -15.02
N ASN A 253 30.53 33.68 -14.03
CA ASN A 253 29.92 32.36 -14.09
C ASN A 253 28.42 32.44 -13.75
N LEU A 254 27.57 32.48 -14.78
CA LEU A 254 26.11 32.55 -14.62
C LEU A 254 25.53 31.29 -13.94
N ASP A 255 26.04 30.09 -14.22
CA ASP A 255 25.53 28.83 -13.65
C ASP A 255 25.74 28.76 -12.13
N LYS A 256 26.88 29.29 -11.66
CA LYS A 256 27.18 29.45 -10.23
C LYS A 256 26.22 30.46 -9.59
N LEU A 257 25.96 31.60 -10.23
CA LEU A 257 25.01 32.59 -9.75
C LEU A 257 23.58 32.02 -9.67
N LEU A 258 23.15 31.31 -10.72
CA LEU A 258 21.86 30.61 -10.77
C LEU A 258 21.74 29.56 -9.67
N THR A 259 22.82 28.82 -9.37
CA THR A 259 22.83 27.85 -8.28
C THR A 259 22.64 28.55 -6.92
N GLN A 260 23.42 29.60 -6.64
CA GLN A 260 23.31 30.38 -5.40
C GLN A 260 21.94 31.06 -5.23
N ALA A 261 21.38 31.56 -6.32
CA ALA A 261 20.04 32.14 -6.36
C ALA A 261 18.95 31.09 -6.08
N SER A 262 19.06 29.91 -6.68
CA SER A 262 18.12 28.80 -6.46
C SER A 262 18.16 28.28 -5.02
N GLU A 263 19.36 28.09 -4.45
CA GLU A 263 19.52 27.71 -3.03
C GLU A 263 18.85 28.74 -2.10
N TYR A 264 19.05 30.04 -2.36
CA TYR A 264 18.45 31.09 -1.57
C TYR A 264 16.92 31.15 -1.68
N ILE A 265 16.38 31.06 -2.91
CA ILE A 265 14.93 31.01 -3.16
C ILE A 265 14.32 29.83 -2.42
N TYR A 266 14.86 28.63 -2.60
CA TYR A 266 14.34 27.41 -1.99
C TYR A 266 14.39 27.49 -0.46
N GLY A 267 15.47 28.06 0.09
CA GLY A 267 15.59 28.34 1.52
C GLY A 267 14.62 29.38 2.07
N GLN A 268 14.21 30.39 1.30
CA GLN A 268 13.15 31.33 1.73
C GLN A 268 11.76 30.70 1.63
N SER A 269 11.45 30.03 0.52
CA SER A 269 10.10 29.51 0.25
C SER A 269 9.77 28.20 0.97
N GLN A 270 10.76 27.32 1.23
CA GLN A 270 10.55 25.99 1.80
C GLN A 270 11.60 25.65 2.90
N PRO A 271 11.62 26.37 4.05
CA PRO A 271 12.69 26.24 5.05
C PRO A 271 12.94 24.83 5.60
N GLY A 272 11.88 24.04 5.82
CA GLY A 272 12.01 22.64 6.28
C GLY A 272 12.65 21.75 5.21
N LEU A 273 12.17 21.83 3.96
CA LEU A 273 12.74 21.06 2.85
C LEU A 273 14.18 21.48 2.54
N TRP A 274 14.49 22.77 2.58
CA TRP A 274 15.86 23.26 2.42
C TRP A 274 16.81 22.71 3.49
N THR A 275 16.35 22.61 4.74
CA THR A 275 17.12 21.98 5.82
C THR A 275 17.39 20.50 5.54
N ASN A 276 16.40 19.75 5.02
CA ASN A 276 16.60 18.37 4.58
C ASN A 276 17.56 18.29 3.38
N TYR A 277 17.45 19.17 2.38
CA TYR A 277 18.37 19.20 1.23
C TYR A 277 19.83 19.36 1.69
N LEU A 278 20.09 20.32 2.57
CA LEU A 278 21.41 20.54 3.14
C LEU A 278 21.91 19.31 3.91
N THR A 279 21.04 18.66 4.68
CA THR A 279 21.34 17.40 5.40
C THR A 279 21.72 16.28 4.42
N ASN A 280 20.90 16.05 3.39
CA ASN A 280 21.14 15.04 2.34
C ASN A 280 22.43 15.32 1.55
N ALA A 281 22.79 16.58 1.37
CA ALA A 281 24.04 17.01 0.74
C ALA A 281 25.26 16.95 1.68
N GLY A 282 25.12 16.40 2.90
CA GLY A 282 26.19 16.34 3.91
C GLY A 282 26.53 17.69 4.56
N ARG A 283 25.82 18.77 4.21
CA ARG A 283 25.99 20.14 4.71
C ARG A 283 25.26 20.32 6.05
N ASN A 284 25.48 19.41 6.99
CA ASN A 284 24.78 19.36 8.29
C ASN A 284 24.95 20.65 9.12
N ASP A 285 26.13 21.29 9.06
CA ASP A 285 26.37 22.56 9.75
C ASP A 285 25.54 23.71 9.18
N ASP A 286 25.48 23.83 7.85
CA ASP A 286 24.63 24.81 7.16
C ASP A 286 23.15 24.55 7.50
N ALA A 287 22.73 23.28 7.53
CA ALA A 287 21.37 22.86 7.86
C ALA A 287 20.98 23.27 9.30
N ILE A 288 21.84 22.99 10.28
CA ILE A 288 21.64 23.36 11.69
C ILE A 288 21.56 24.89 11.83
N GLN A 289 22.52 25.63 11.25
CA GLN A 289 22.55 27.09 11.33
C GLN A 289 21.32 27.71 10.68
N PHE A 290 20.92 27.22 9.50
CA PHE A 290 19.74 27.68 8.79
C PHE A 290 18.46 27.41 9.59
N ALA A 291 18.29 26.20 10.13
CA ALA A 291 17.10 25.84 10.91
C ALA A 291 16.96 26.69 12.18
N GLN A 292 18.06 26.89 12.92
CA GLN A 292 18.12 27.80 14.07
C GLN A 292 17.71 29.24 13.69
N ALA A 293 18.24 29.74 12.57
CA ALA A 293 17.99 31.11 12.11
C ALA A 293 16.59 31.33 11.49
N SER A 294 15.89 30.26 11.09
CA SER A 294 14.57 30.29 10.45
C SER A 294 13.42 29.92 11.40
N TYR A 295 13.62 29.03 12.37
CA TYR A 295 12.55 28.52 13.26
C TYR A 295 11.69 29.62 13.92
N GLY A 296 12.32 30.69 14.40
CA GLY A 296 11.61 31.83 15.02
C GLY A 296 10.87 32.75 14.03
N LYS A 297 11.12 32.61 12.72
CA LYS A 297 10.58 33.46 11.64
C LYS A 297 9.48 32.79 10.83
N VAL A 298 9.49 31.46 10.74
CA VAL A 298 8.49 30.70 9.99
C VAL A 298 7.12 30.68 10.69
N GLU A 299 6.08 30.51 9.89
CA GLU A 299 4.70 30.32 10.36
C GLU A 299 4.59 29.13 11.31
N ALA A 300 3.61 29.17 12.22
CA ALA A 300 3.44 28.12 13.24
C ALA A 300 3.16 26.73 12.64
N SER A 301 2.54 26.66 11.47
CA SER A 301 2.32 25.45 10.66
C SER A 301 3.60 24.81 10.14
N GLU A 302 4.63 25.60 9.85
CA GLU A 302 5.89 25.14 9.24
C GLU A 302 6.93 24.69 10.29
N ARG A 303 6.78 25.14 11.54
CA ARG A 303 7.68 24.82 12.66
C ARG A 303 7.94 23.32 12.88
N PRO A 304 6.94 22.40 12.82
CA PRO A 304 7.20 20.97 12.98
C PRO A 304 8.16 20.42 11.92
N TYR A 305 8.02 20.87 10.66
CA TYR A 305 8.88 20.41 9.57
C TYR A 305 10.31 20.94 9.71
N VAL A 306 10.48 22.20 10.14
CA VAL A 306 11.82 22.76 10.44
C VAL A 306 12.46 22.03 11.63
N LEU A 307 11.72 21.75 12.70
CA LEU A 307 12.23 21.00 13.86
C LEU A 307 12.65 19.57 13.50
N ASN A 308 11.85 18.86 12.71
CA ASN A 308 12.21 17.50 12.28
C ASN A 308 13.49 17.50 11.44
N SER A 309 13.57 18.42 10.48
CA SER A 309 14.73 18.53 9.58
C SER A 309 15.98 18.99 10.33
N TRP A 310 15.83 19.84 11.34
CA TRP A 310 16.92 20.21 12.27
C TRP A 310 17.37 19.00 13.11
N GLY A 311 16.43 18.19 13.60
CA GLY A 311 16.72 16.91 14.25
C GLY A 311 17.55 15.99 13.35
N ASN A 312 17.14 15.81 12.10
CA ASN A 312 17.88 15.01 11.11
C ASN A 312 19.32 15.53 10.94
N ALA A 313 19.52 16.85 10.82
CA ALA A 313 20.83 17.47 10.67
C ALA A 313 21.74 17.29 11.90
N ILE A 314 21.20 17.44 13.12
CA ILE A 314 21.94 17.16 14.37
C ILE A 314 22.32 15.68 14.45
N ALA A 315 21.37 14.78 14.16
CA ALA A 315 21.57 13.34 14.15
C ALA A 315 22.70 12.93 13.20
N GLY A 316 22.68 13.41 11.96
CA GLY A 316 23.71 13.14 10.94
C GLY A 316 25.10 13.70 11.29
N LYS A 317 25.20 14.73 12.13
CA LYS A 317 26.48 15.31 12.58
C LYS A 317 27.04 14.66 13.84
N GLY A 318 26.20 14.43 14.85
CA GLY A 318 26.66 14.20 16.23
C GLY A 318 26.74 12.74 16.67
N GLY A 319 26.48 11.77 15.77
CA GLY A 319 26.35 10.36 16.13
C GLY A 319 25.35 10.17 17.27
N ILE A 320 25.68 9.35 18.28
CA ILE A 320 24.80 9.10 19.43
C ILE A 320 24.48 10.36 20.23
N ASN A 321 25.43 11.28 20.41
CA ASN A 321 25.15 12.50 21.17
C ASN A 321 24.25 13.44 20.35
N GLY A 322 24.47 13.52 19.04
CA GLY A 322 23.54 14.19 18.13
C GLY A 322 22.14 13.57 18.16
N MET A 323 22.03 12.25 18.26
CA MET A 323 20.75 11.55 18.35
C MET A 323 20.02 11.80 19.67
N LYS A 324 20.73 11.98 20.79
CA LYS A 324 20.13 12.43 22.07
C LYS A 324 19.52 13.83 21.94
N ASP A 325 20.23 14.74 21.29
CA ASP A 325 19.78 16.13 21.07
C ASP A 325 18.62 16.18 20.06
N ALA A 326 18.72 15.43 18.96
CA ALA A 326 17.70 15.31 17.93
C ALA A 326 16.39 14.71 18.46
N LEU A 327 16.45 13.73 19.37
CA LEU A 327 15.27 13.15 20.02
C LEU A 327 14.35 14.19 20.68
N GLN A 328 14.93 15.28 21.23
CA GLN A 328 14.12 16.36 21.81
C GLN A 328 13.39 17.17 20.72
N LEU A 329 14.03 17.41 19.57
CA LEU A 329 13.43 18.10 18.43
C LEU A 329 12.33 17.25 17.77
N TYR A 330 12.50 15.92 17.66
CA TYR A 330 11.46 15.03 17.17
C TYR A 330 10.27 14.96 18.13
N ARG A 331 10.50 14.94 19.45
CA ARG A 331 9.43 15.01 20.46
C ARG A 331 8.66 16.33 20.40
N GLU A 332 9.34 17.45 20.24
CA GLU A 332 8.69 18.75 20.03
C GLU A 332 7.92 18.79 18.70
N THR A 333 8.44 18.16 17.64
CA THR A 333 7.74 18.01 16.35
C THR A 333 6.39 17.31 16.52
N VAL A 334 6.35 16.13 17.13
CA VAL A 334 5.09 15.40 17.34
C VAL A 334 4.18 16.07 18.38
N ARG A 335 4.73 16.84 19.32
CA ARG A 335 3.94 17.68 20.24
C ARG A 335 3.21 18.80 19.53
N LEU A 336 3.86 19.46 18.56
CA LEU A 336 3.25 20.52 17.76
C LEU A 336 2.33 19.98 16.65
N LYS A 337 2.66 18.81 16.09
CA LYS A 337 1.88 18.13 15.04
C LYS A 337 1.71 16.64 15.34
N PRO A 338 0.68 16.23 16.13
CA PRO A 338 0.50 14.85 16.58
C PRO A 338 0.19 13.81 15.49
N ASP A 339 -0.08 14.25 14.25
CA ASP A 339 -0.25 13.41 13.06
C ASP A 339 0.99 13.41 12.14
N TYR A 340 2.13 13.94 12.61
CA TYR A 340 3.40 13.89 11.87
C TYR A 340 4.12 12.55 12.09
N TRP A 341 3.68 11.52 11.37
CA TRP A 341 4.14 10.14 11.51
C TRP A 341 5.65 9.94 11.33
N GLY A 342 6.28 10.70 10.44
CA GLY A 342 7.75 10.69 10.28
C GLY A 342 8.51 11.10 11.54
N GLY A 343 7.92 11.94 12.39
CA GLY A 343 8.50 12.32 13.68
C GLY A 343 8.48 11.18 14.69
N TYR A 344 7.42 10.35 14.70
CA TYR A 344 7.38 9.13 15.51
C TYR A 344 8.39 8.11 15.01
N ASN A 345 8.47 7.88 13.69
CA ASN A 345 9.48 6.97 13.11
C ASN A 345 10.92 7.41 13.48
N ASN A 346 11.20 8.72 13.43
CA ASN A 346 12.47 9.30 13.87
C ASN A 346 12.72 9.13 15.39
N ILE A 347 11.71 9.24 16.24
CA ILE A 347 11.80 8.95 17.69
C ILE A 347 12.15 7.48 17.93
N ILE A 348 11.44 6.56 17.26
CA ILE A 348 11.63 5.10 17.38
C ILE A 348 13.06 4.74 16.96
N TYR A 349 13.51 5.22 15.79
CA TYR A 349 14.86 5.03 15.30
C TYR A 349 15.92 5.55 16.28
N ALA A 350 15.80 6.81 16.72
CA ALA A 350 16.76 7.43 17.63
C ALA A 350 16.85 6.69 18.98
N LEU A 351 15.72 6.22 19.53
CA LEU A 351 15.71 5.39 20.74
C LEU A 351 16.36 4.02 20.50
N TRP A 352 16.05 3.38 19.38
CA TRP A 352 16.59 2.07 19.03
C TRP A 352 18.11 2.08 18.91
N ILE A 353 18.70 2.96 18.09
CA ILE A 353 20.16 3.02 17.93
C ILE A 353 20.91 3.50 19.19
N MET A 354 20.19 4.10 20.15
CA MET A 354 20.71 4.40 21.49
C MET A 354 20.54 3.23 22.48
N GLY A 355 20.12 2.06 22.01
CA GLY A 355 19.91 0.86 22.82
C GLY A 355 18.75 0.98 23.82
N GLN A 356 17.76 1.82 23.52
CA GLN A 356 16.53 1.98 24.30
C GLN A 356 15.37 1.26 23.60
N GLU A 357 15.59 0.01 23.21
CA GLU A 357 14.65 -0.81 22.41
C GLU A 357 13.24 -0.86 23.02
N GLU A 358 13.10 -1.09 24.33
CA GLU A 358 11.79 -1.08 25.00
C GLU A 358 11.11 0.30 24.95
N ALA A 359 11.87 1.39 24.90
CA ALA A 359 11.30 2.72 24.69
C ALA A 359 10.88 2.94 23.24
N ALA A 360 11.66 2.44 22.28
CA ALA A 360 11.33 2.47 20.86
C ALA A 360 10.04 1.69 20.56
N VAL A 361 9.87 0.48 21.12
CA VAL A 361 8.63 -0.31 21.01
C VAL A 361 7.43 0.48 21.55
N ARG A 362 7.52 1.05 22.76
CA ARG A 362 6.42 1.85 23.33
C ARG A 362 6.04 3.09 22.52
N GLU A 363 7.01 3.74 21.86
CA GLU A 363 6.73 4.91 21.01
C GLU A 363 6.07 4.46 19.68
N GLY A 364 6.37 3.25 19.19
CA GLY A 364 5.64 2.61 18.07
C GLY A 364 4.22 2.19 18.44
N GLU A 365 4.01 1.58 19.61
CA GLU A 365 2.66 1.30 20.15
C GLU A 365 1.83 2.60 20.30
N LEU A 366 2.47 3.68 20.79
CA LEU A 366 1.86 5.00 20.87
C LEU A 366 1.51 5.54 19.48
N MET A 367 2.41 5.41 18.51
CA MET A 367 2.18 5.84 17.13
C MET A 367 0.99 5.10 16.50
N ILE A 368 0.92 3.77 16.62
CA ILE A 368 -0.23 2.95 16.14
C ILE A 368 -1.53 3.41 16.81
N LYS A 369 -1.51 3.64 18.13
CA LYS A 369 -2.67 4.15 18.87
C LYS A 369 -3.11 5.52 18.39
N MET A 370 -2.16 6.44 18.15
CA MET A 370 -2.43 7.79 17.63
C MET A 370 -2.92 7.76 16.17
N ALA A 371 -2.45 6.81 15.36
CA ALA A 371 -2.92 6.56 14.01
C ALA A 371 -4.36 6.02 13.98
N GLY A 372 -4.86 5.45 15.08
CA GLY A 372 -6.20 4.85 15.20
C GLY A 372 -6.21 3.33 15.00
N GLY A 373 -5.06 2.67 15.13
CA GLY A 373 -4.86 1.25 14.81
C GLY A 373 -4.04 1.04 13.53
N ARG A 374 -3.91 -0.23 13.13
CA ARG A 374 -3.30 -0.65 11.86
C ARG A 374 -4.27 -1.60 11.14
N PRO A 375 -4.72 -1.29 9.90
CA PRO A 375 -4.46 -0.05 9.16
C PRO A 375 -5.09 1.17 9.84
N GLY A 376 -4.45 2.33 9.69
CA GLY A 376 -4.86 3.59 10.33
C GLY A 376 -4.49 4.82 9.52
N ARG A 377 -4.36 5.98 10.18
CA ARG A 377 -3.99 7.25 9.53
C ARG A 377 -2.50 7.38 9.17
N ALA A 378 -1.65 6.53 9.72
CA ALA A 378 -0.25 6.43 9.33
C ALA A 378 -0.09 5.46 8.16
N GLN A 379 0.78 5.79 7.22
CA GLN A 379 1.12 4.93 6.09
C GLN A 379 2.01 3.78 6.56
N GLU A 380 1.88 2.60 5.96
CA GLU A 380 2.62 1.40 6.38
C GLU A 380 4.13 1.64 6.46
N THR A 381 4.74 2.33 5.48
CA THR A 381 6.17 2.68 5.45
C THR A 381 6.69 3.54 6.61
N MET A 382 5.82 3.94 7.56
CA MET A 382 6.20 4.64 8.78
C MET A 382 6.43 3.69 9.97
N TYR A 383 6.11 2.40 9.85
CA TYR A 383 6.24 1.41 10.92
C TYR A 383 7.54 0.60 10.86
N GLN A 384 8.32 0.67 9.78
CA GLN A 384 9.53 -0.11 9.50
C GLN A 384 10.46 -0.33 10.72
N ASN A 385 10.81 0.72 11.47
CA ASN A 385 11.70 0.59 12.64
C ASN A 385 11.05 -0.18 13.81
N TYR A 386 9.73 -0.06 13.99
CA TYR A 386 8.96 -0.80 14.99
C TYR A 386 8.77 -2.27 14.57
N ASP A 387 8.46 -2.50 13.30
CA ASP A 387 8.27 -3.85 12.75
C ASP A 387 9.58 -4.65 12.72
N GLN A 388 10.71 -3.98 12.48
CA GLN A 388 12.03 -4.61 12.58
C GLN A 388 12.39 -4.98 14.02
N LEU A 389 12.05 -4.16 15.01
CA LEU A 389 12.20 -4.49 16.43
C LEU A 389 11.35 -5.71 16.86
N LEU A 390 10.15 -5.88 16.29
CA LEU A 390 9.25 -6.99 16.60
C LEU A 390 9.35 -8.18 15.63
N TRP A 391 10.32 -8.16 14.72
CA TRP A 391 10.57 -9.22 13.73
C TRP A 391 9.34 -9.52 12.81
N ASP A 392 8.53 -8.50 12.50
CA ASP A 392 7.54 -8.57 11.42
C ASP A 392 8.23 -8.40 10.05
N LEU A 393 8.99 -9.43 9.68
CA LEU A 393 9.82 -9.42 8.49
C LEU A 393 8.99 -9.28 7.19
N ASN A 394 7.72 -9.69 7.20
CA ASN A 394 6.83 -9.52 6.05
C ASN A 394 6.41 -8.05 5.87
N ALA A 395 6.10 -7.34 6.97
CA ALA A 395 5.87 -5.90 6.92
C ALA A 395 7.13 -5.15 6.47
N VAL A 396 8.28 -5.39 7.14
CA VAL A 396 9.59 -4.78 6.79
C VAL A 396 9.94 -4.98 5.31
N ARG A 397 9.78 -6.20 4.78
CA ARG A 397 10.03 -6.49 3.36
C ARG A 397 9.09 -5.71 2.44
N THR A 398 7.80 -5.65 2.78
CA THR A 398 6.77 -4.97 1.98
C THR A 398 7.00 -3.47 1.95
N GLU A 399 7.35 -2.89 3.10
CA GLU A 399 7.63 -1.46 3.26
C GLU A 399 8.91 -1.04 2.54
N ALA A 400 9.99 -1.82 2.63
CA ALA A 400 11.22 -1.57 1.91
C ALA A 400 11.04 -1.64 0.38
N ILE A 401 10.23 -2.59 -0.13
CA ILE A 401 9.89 -2.65 -1.56
C ILE A 401 9.04 -1.44 -1.97
N ALA A 402 7.99 -1.10 -1.20
CA ALA A 402 7.12 0.04 -1.48
C ALA A 402 7.88 1.38 -1.45
N ASP A 403 8.86 1.51 -0.56
CA ASP A 403 9.76 2.65 -0.50
C ASP A 403 10.65 2.73 -1.76
N MET A 404 11.31 1.64 -2.15
CA MET A 404 12.09 1.60 -3.39
C MET A 404 11.26 1.94 -4.63
N GLU A 405 10.10 1.31 -4.82
CA GLU A 405 9.19 1.57 -5.95
C GLU A 405 8.80 3.05 -6.04
N SER A 406 8.67 3.69 -4.88
CA SER A 406 8.23 5.07 -4.80
C SER A 406 9.40 6.07 -4.98
N ASN A 407 10.64 5.66 -4.70
CA ASN A 407 11.89 6.44 -4.81
C ASN A 407 12.80 5.91 -5.94
N ASP A 408 12.25 5.74 -7.15
CA ASP A 408 12.94 5.41 -8.40
C ASP A 408 13.89 4.18 -8.34
N GLY A 409 13.57 3.21 -7.48
CA GLY A 409 14.31 1.95 -7.28
C GLY A 409 15.48 2.04 -6.30
N VAL A 410 15.80 3.22 -5.77
CA VAL A 410 16.94 3.45 -4.87
C VAL A 410 16.56 3.25 -3.40
N GLY A 411 15.39 3.78 -3.00
CA GLY A 411 14.94 3.81 -1.59
C GLY A 411 15.53 4.99 -0.78
N ILE A 412 14.95 5.27 0.38
CA ILE A 412 15.31 6.41 1.27
C ILE A 412 16.55 6.09 2.12
N PHE A 413 16.74 4.83 2.49
CA PHE A 413 17.78 4.37 3.42
C PHE A 413 19.00 3.73 2.73
N ALA A 414 19.30 4.16 1.51
CA ALA A 414 20.33 3.56 0.66
C ALA A 414 21.24 4.61 0.03
N SER A 415 22.42 4.18 -0.39
CA SER A 415 23.24 4.97 -1.31
C SER A 415 22.56 5.07 -2.67
N LEU A 416 23.03 6.00 -3.51
CA LEU A 416 22.63 6.16 -4.91
C LEU A 416 22.85 4.90 -5.78
N ALA A 417 23.56 3.86 -5.29
CA ALA A 417 23.81 2.61 -6.01
C ALA A 417 22.74 1.54 -5.79
N GLY A 418 21.69 1.79 -5.00
CA GLY A 418 20.53 0.89 -4.87
C GLY A 418 20.65 -0.18 -3.78
N SER A 419 21.43 0.08 -2.72
CA SER A 419 21.62 -0.82 -1.58
C SER A 419 20.35 -1.14 -0.77
N ALA A 420 19.21 -0.48 -1.01
CA ALA A 420 17.92 -0.90 -0.46
C ALA A 420 17.52 -2.30 -0.92
N ASN A 421 17.86 -2.71 -2.16
CA ASN A 421 17.65 -4.09 -2.60
C ASN A 421 18.42 -5.09 -1.72
N LEU A 422 19.61 -4.74 -1.23
CA LEU A 422 20.38 -5.65 -0.38
C LEU A 422 19.74 -5.75 1.02
N GLN A 423 19.12 -4.68 1.54
CA GLN A 423 18.31 -4.75 2.76
C GLN A 423 17.08 -5.65 2.57
N VAL A 424 16.37 -5.53 1.44
CA VAL A 424 15.28 -6.47 1.09
C VAL A 424 15.80 -7.91 1.01
N ALA A 425 17.00 -8.14 0.48
CA ALA A 425 17.60 -9.48 0.41
C ALA A 425 17.97 -10.05 1.80
N GLN A 426 18.41 -9.20 2.74
CA GLN A 426 18.61 -9.58 4.14
C GLN A 426 17.28 -10.04 4.76
N THR A 427 16.20 -9.26 4.57
CA THR A 427 14.85 -9.63 5.05
C THR A 427 14.31 -10.89 4.38
N GLU A 428 14.53 -11.06 3.07
CA GLU A 428 14.18 -12.30 2.34
C GLU A 428 14.96 -13.51 2.88
N THR A 429 16.23 -13.35 3.23
CA THR A 429 17.03 -14.41 3.89
C THR A 429 16.44 -14.78 5.25
N LEU A 430 16.12 -13.79 6.09
CA LEU A 430 15.52 -14.00 7.41
C LEU A 430 14.08 -14.55 7.35
N LEU A 431 13.40 -14.42 6.20
CA LEU A 431 12.12 -15.09 5.89
C LEU A 431 12.30 -16.51 5.32
N HIS A 432 13.53 -17.02 5.26
CA HIS A 432 13.91 -18.27 4.61
C HIS A 432 13.51 -18.34 3.11
N ASP A 433 13.48 -17.18 2.43
CA ASP A 433 13.32 -17.01 0.98
C ASP A 433 14.69 -16.92 0.28
N VAL A 434 15.48 -17.98 0.46
CA VAL A 434 16.86 -18.12 -0.04
C VAL A 434 16.96 -17.82 -1.54
N GLU A 435 16.02 -18.31 -2.35
CA GLU A 435 16.03 -18.14 -3.81
C GLU A 435 15.87 -16.66 -4.22
N SER A 436 14.97 -15.92 -3.57
CA SER A 436 14.76 -14.50 -3.90
C SER A 436 15.89 -13.63 -3.37
N ALA A 437 16.36 -13.90 -2.15
CA ALA A 437 17.53 -13.22 -1.58
C ALA A 437 18.78 -13.41 -2.46
N GLN A 438 19.07 -14.65 -2.89
CA GLN A 438 20.21 -14.96 -3.76
C GLN A 438 20.08 -14.27 -5.12
N LEU A 439 18.89 -14.29 -5.73
CA LEU A 439 18.64 -13.58 -6.99
C LEU A 439 18.89 -12.07 -6.83
N ARG A 440 18.34 -11.47 -5.77
CA ARG A 440 18.44 -10.04 -5.51
C ARG A 440 19.86 -9.58 -5.23
N ILE A 441 20.62 -10.32 -4.41
CA ILE A 441 22.06 -10.07 -4.18
C ILE A 441 22.85 -10.15 -5.49
N LYS A 442 22.50 -11.08 -6.37
CA LYS A 442 23.16 -11.26 -7.68
C LYS A 442 22.83 -10.15 -8.68
N THR A 443 21.62 -9.58 -8.65
CA THR A 443 21.17 -8.55 -9.60
C THR A 443 21.41 -7.11 -9.15
N THR A 444 21.73 -6.89 -7.87
CA THR A 444 21.93 -5.53 -7.33
C THR A 444 23.36 -5.06 -7.61
N PRO A 445 23.55 -3.89 -8.27
CA PRO A 445 24.88 -3.30 -8.39
C PRO A 445 25.39 -2.83 -7.02
N ILE A 446 26.71 -2.86 -6.82
CA ILE A 446 27.37 -2.47 -5.57
C ILE A 446 28.51 -1.52 -5.93
N ASP A 447 28.44 -0.26 -5.50
CA ASP A 447 29.58 0.65 -5.66
C ASP A 447 30.73 0.22 -4.73
N GLN A 448 31.80 -0.31 -5.33
CA GLN A 448 32.98 -0.78 -4.60
C GLN A 448 33.77 0.36 -3.94
N ASN A 449 33.45 1.62 -4.24
CA ASN A 449 34.08 2.79 -3.62
C ASN A 449 33.26 3.33 -2.44
N ASN A 450 32.07 2.77 -2.18
CA ASN A 450 31.20 3.16 -1.08
C ASN A 450 31.23 2.09 0.04
N ALA A 451 31.81 2.46 1.19
CA ALA A 451 31.95 1.57 2.34
C ALA A 451 30.61 1.03 2.87
N ALA A 452 29.53 1.83 2.83
CA ALA A 452 28.21 1.41 3.26
C ALA A 452 27.60 0.37 2.30
N ASP A 453 27.78 0.51 0.99
CA ASP A 453 27.30 -0.49 0.02
C ASP A 453 28.05 -1.80 0.12
N VAL A 454 29.38 -1.75 0.26
CA VAL A 454 30.21 -2.94 0.47
C VAL A 454 29.81 -3.63 1.78
N ALA A 455 29.58 -2.88 2.86
CA ALA A 455 29.10 -3.43 4.14
C ALA A 455 27.72 -4.10 3.99
N ILE A 456 26.71 -3.40 3.46
CA ILE A 456 25.35 -3.94 3.31
C ILE A 456 25.35 -5.19 2.40
N ALA A 457 26.19 -5.20 1.36
CA ALA A 457 26.37 -6.37 0.49
C ALA A 457 27.05 -7.55 1.20
N ALA A 458 28.09 -7.28 2.00
CA ALA A 458 28.77 -8.30 2.79
C ALA A 458 27.84 -8.91 3.83
N LEU A 459 27.06 -8.09 4.54
CA LEU A 459 26.02 -8.53 5.48
C LEU A 459 24.97 -9.42 4.80
N ALA A 460 24.43 -9.00 3.65
CA ALA A 460 23.44 -9.79 2.91
C ALA A 460 23.98 -11.16 2.48
N LYS A 461 25.24 -11.21 2.02
CA LYS A 461 25.92 -12.47 1.65
C LYS A 461 26.25 -13.34 2.87
N ALA A 462 26.60 -12.72 4.00
CA ALA A 462 26.91 -13.44 5.24
C ALA A 462 25.67 -14.19 5.75
N LEU A 463 24.54 -13.48 5.91
CA LEU A 463 23.27 -14.08 6.33
C LEU A 463 22.82 -15.19 5.36
N LEU A 464 22.96 -14.98 4.04
CA LEU A 464 22.59 -16.00 3.04
C LEU A 464 23.47 -17.25 3.15
N ALA A 465 24.78 -17.08 3.39
CA ALA A 465 25.68 -18.20 3.63
C ALA A 465 25.36 -18.94 4.95
N GLU A 466 24.94 -18.24 6.00
CA GLU A 466 24.47 -18.87 7.24
C GLU A 466 23.23 -19.74 7.03
N GLU A 467 22.21 -19.21 6.34
CA GLU A 467 20.96 -19.94 6.04
C GLU A 467 21.22 -21.18 5.16
N ASN A 468 22.21 -21.12 4.26
CA ASN A 468 22.67 -22.27 3.48
C ASN A 468 23.57 -23.24 4.27
N GLY A 469 23.96 -22.91 5.51
CA GLY A 469 24.88 -23.71 6.33
C GLY A 469 26.35 -23.60 5.94
N GLU A 470 26.72 -22.66 5.07
CA GLU A 470 28.06 -22.43 4.54
C GLU A 470 28.92 -21.59 5.52
N LEU A 471 29.07 -22.07 6.76
CA LEU A 471 29.61 -21.28 7.88
C LEU A 471 31.00 -20.66 7.61
N GLN A 472 31.87 -21.32 6.87
CA GLN A 472 33.17 -20.77 6.47
C GLN A 472 33.04 -19.61 5.47
N GLN A 473 32.07 -19.66 4.54
CA GLN A 473 31.78 -18.54 3.64
C GLN A 473 31.11 -17.40 4.41
N ALA A 474 30.17 -17.70 5.30
CA ALA A 474 29.58 -16.70 6.20
C ALA A 474 30.65 -15.95 6.98
N ALA A 475 31.61 -16.66 7.60
CA ALA A 475 32.73 -16.04 8.31
C ALA A 475 33.61 -15.13 7.42
N LEU A 476 33.81 -15.48 6.14
CA LEU A 476 34.54 -14.64 5.19
C LEU A 476 33.76 -13.38 4.78
N GLN A 477 32.44 -13.46 4.67
CA GLN A 477 31.59 -12.28 4.43
C GLN A 477 31.48 -11.40 5.68
N TRP A 478 31.43 -11.98 6.87
CA TRP A 478 31.53 -11.25 8.13
C TRP A 478 32.89 -10.57 8.32
N ASP A 479 33.98 -11.16 7.83
CA ASP A 479 35.31 -10.52 7.79
C ASP A 479 35.30 -9.29 6.86
N GLU A 480 34.56 -9.32 5.75
CA GLU A 480 34.41 -8.18 4.85
C GLU A 480 33.57 -7.07 5.50
N PHE A 481 32.41 -7.43 6.05
CA PHE A 481 31.57 -6.49 6.81
C PHE A 481 32.38 -5.83 7.95
N SER A 482 33.19 -6.60 8.67
CA SER A 482 34.00 -6.11 9.78
C SER A 482 35.09 -5.11 9.37
N LYS A 483 35.57 -5.12 8.11
CA LYS A 483 36.51 -4.11 7.61
C LYS A 483 35.80 -2.78 7.42
N GLU A 484 34.70 -2.80 6.68
CA GLU A 484 33.88 -1.62 6.41
C GLU A 484 33.26 -1.05 7.68
N TYR A 485 32.99 -1.89 8.68
CA TYR A 485 32.55 -1.49 10.01
C TYR A 485 33.54 -0.54 10.73
N THR A 486 34.81 -0.51 10.33
CA THR A 486 35.77 0.47 10.86
C THR A 486 35.52 1.89 10.33
N HIS A 487 34.75 2.06 9.26
CA HIS A 487 34.31 3.35 8.76
C HIS A 487 33.26 3.97 9.71
N PRO A 488 33.39 5.27 10.10
CA PRO A 488 32.46 5.90 11.04
C PRO A 488 30.99 5.90 10.60
N GLU A 489 30.75 6.02 9.29
CA GLU A 489 29.41 6.00 8.70
C GLU A 489 28.72 4.64 8.89
N VAL A 490 29.45 3.55 8.61
CA VAL A 490 28.95 2.17 8.72
C VAL A 490 28.72 1.80 10.17
N SER A 491 29.69 2.06 11.04
CA SER A 491 29.55 1.78 12.49
C SER A 491 28.46 2.59 13.16
N THR A 492 28.19 3.83 12.73
CA THR A 492 27.09 4.64 13.29
C THR A 492 25.72 4.14 12.82
N SER A 493 25.56 3.84 11.53
CA SER A 493 24.29 3.37 10.95
C SER A 493 23.95 1.92 11.30
N ASN A 494 24.95 1.06 11.51
CA ASN A 494 24.80 -0.38 11.75
C ASN A 494 25.25 -0.78 13.17
N SER A 495 25.03 0.08 14.16
CA SER A 495 25.66 0.05 15.50
C SER A 495 25.53 -1.26 16.31
N PHE A 496 24.62 -2.17 15.95
CA PHE A 496 24.42 -3.47 16.63
C PHE A 496 24.70 -4.70 15.73
N LEU A 497 24.76 -4.52 14.40
CA LEU A 497 24.79 -5.65 13.46
C LEU A 497 26.09 -6.45 13.48
N MET A 498 27.21 -5.88 13.96
CA MET A 498 28.47 -6.62 14.12
C MET A 498 28.34 -7.80 15.11
N CYS A 499 27.41 -7.74 16.07
CA CYS A 499 27.15 -8.84 17.01
C CYS A 499 26.65 -10.13 16.32
N TYR A 500 25.99 -10.02 15.16
CA TYR A 500 25.46 -11.16 14.40
C TYR A 500 26.59 -12.09 13.91
N ALA A 501 27.80 -11.58 13.70
CA ALA A 501 28.95 -12.38 13.32
C ALA A 501 29.43 -13.32 14.43
N ALA A 502 29.12 -13.04 15.70
CA ALA A 502 29.75 -13.71 16.83
C ALA A 502 29.45 -15.22 16.92
N PRO A 503 28.20 -15.71 16.77
CA PRO A 503 27.91 -17.13 16.76
C PRO A 503 28.55 -17.86 15.57
N VAL A 504 28.69 -17.20 14.41
CA VAL A 504 29.38 -17.78 13.25
C VAL A 504 30.86 -17.95 13.53
N TYR A 505 31.53 -16.90 14.00
CA TYR A 505 32.95 -16.95 14.36
C TYR A 505 33.22 -18.03 15.40
N GLU A 506 32.37 -18.18 16.41
CA GLU A 506 32.52 -19.26 17.41
C GLU A 506 32.34 -20.65 16.78
N LYS A 507 31.29 -20.86 15.96
CA LYS A 507 31.05 -22.12 15.25
C LYS A 507 32.21 -22.53 14.32
N VAL A 508 32.95 -21.57 13.74
CA VAL A 508 34.14 -21.86 12.91
C VAL A 508 35.47 -21.85 13.69
N GLY A 509 35.43 -21.82 15.03
CA GLY A 509 36.61 -21.91 15.90
C GLY A 509 37.45 -20.62 15.99
N GLN A 510 36.88 -19.47 15.60
CA GLN A 510 37.52 -18.16 15.61
C GLN A 510 37.09 -17.35 16.84
N SER A 511 37.19 -17.93 18.04
CA SER A 511 36.64 -17.36 19.28
C SER A 511 37.12 -15.94 19.59
N SER A 512 38.38 -15.58 19.27
CA SER A 512 38.86 -14.20 19.40
C SER A 512 38.12 -13.20 18.51
N LYS A 513 37.62 -13.63 17.34
CA LYS A 513 36.75 -12.80 16.49
C LYS A 513 35.31 -12.77 17.00
N ALA A 514 34.81 -13.85 17.60
CA ALA A 514 33.52 -13.84 18.28
C ALA A 514 33.52 -12.84 19.44
N ASP A 515 34.57 -12.86 20.27
CA ASP A 515 34.78 -11.88 21.33
C ASP A 515 34.94 -10.47 20.75
N ALA A 516 35.67 -10.28 19.64
CA ALA A 516 35.79 -9.00 18.94
C ALA A 516 34.46 -8.50 18.33
N ALA A 517 33.61 -9.39 17.83
CA ALA A 517 32.29 -9.08 17.28
C ALA A 517 31.30 -8.64 18.36
N LEU A 518 31.35 -9.29 19.53
CA LEU A 518 30.64 -8.85 20.73
C LEU A 518 31.26 -7.57 21.33
N THR A 519 32.57 -7.34 21.19
CA THR A 519 33.25 -6.17 21.80
C THR A 519 33.42 -4.93 20.90
N GLY A 520 33.30 -5.06 19.59
CA GLY A 520 33.46 -4.01 18.59
C GLY A 520 32.40 -2.89 18.62
N PRO A 521 31.08 -3.20 18.62
CA PRO A 521 30.03 -2.18 18.64
C PRO A 521 29.97 -1.36 19.95
N LEU A 522 30.67 -1.76 21.02
CA LEU A 522 30.65 -1.06 22.32
C LEU A 522 31.21 0.36 22.33
N ARG A 523 31.96 0.79 21.33
CA ARG A 523 32.73 2.04 21.42
C ARG A 523 31.87 3.32 21.53
N VAL A 524 30.57 3.23 21.31
CA VAL A 524 29.66 4.40 21.32
C VAL A 524 28.44 4.24 22.24
N VAL A 525 27.75 3.08 22.25
CA VAL A 525 26.62 2.81 23.19
C VAL A 525 26.98 1.80 24.29
N GLY A 526 27.56 0.65 23.90
CA GLY A 526 27.71 -0.54 24.75
C GLY A 526 27.02 -1.78 24.14
N ILE A 527 27.37 -2.98 24.61
CA ILE A 527 26.76 -4.24 24.13
C ILE A 527 25.50 -4.57 24.93
N ASP A 528 25.51 -4.23 26.22
CA ASP A 528 24.43 -4.54 27.17
C ASP A 528 23.18 -3.64 26.94
N THR A 529 23.11 -2.98 25.78
CA THR A 529 22.03 -2.09 25.35
C THR A 529 21.29 -2.58 24.10
N PHE A 530 21.63 -3.75 23.53
CA PHE A 530 20.87 -4.35 22.43
C PHE A 530 20.50 -5.81 22.73
N THR A 531 19.24 -6.17 22.53
CA THR A 531 18.70 -7.50 22.82
C THR A 531 19.35 -8.56 21.95
N ASP A 532 19.58 -8.27 20.66
CA ASP A 532 20.27 -9.18 19.75
C ASP A 532 21.74 -9.42 20.16
N CYS A 533 22.47 -8.37 20.55
CA CYS A 533 23.84 -8.54 21.03
C CYS A 533 23.91 -9.37 22.34
N LEU A 534 22.99 -9.14 23.27
CA LEU A 534 22.92 -9.90 24.53
C LEU A 534 22.54 -11.37 24.32
N ARG A 535 21.60 -11.67 23.40
CA ARG A 535 21.28 -13.08 23.09
C ARG A 535 22.40 -13.77 22.31
N PHE A 536 23.09 -13.09 21.39
CA PHE A 536 24.24 -13.68 20.69
C PHE A 536 25.43 -13.93 21.63
N LYS A 537 25.63 -13.08 22.65
CA LYS A 537 26.54 -13.36 23.78
C LYS A 537 26.11 -14.64 24.52
N GLY A 538 24.82 -14.84 24.73
CA GLY A 538 24.26 -16.11 25.24
C GLY A 538 24.58 -17.30 24.35
N ASP A 539 24.33 -17.18 23.04
CA ASP A 539 24.59 -18.24 22.04
C ASP A 539 26.09 -18.62 22.00
N VAL A 540 27.00 -17.65 22.09
CA VAL A 540 28.46 -17.89 22.16
C VAL A 540 28.87 -18.57 23.48
N LEU A 541 28.29 -18.17 24.62
CA LEU A 541 28.57 -18.83 25.91
C LEU A 541 28.06 -20.28 25.93
N ASP A 542 26.89 -20.54 25.36
CA ASP A 542 26.33 -21.89 25.21
C ASP A 542 27.13 -22.77 24.23
N LEU A 543 27.69 -22.20 23.15
CA LEU A 543 28.65 -22.88 22.28
C LEU A 543 29.96 -23.24 23.01
N ARG A 544 30.37 -22.41 23.97
CA ARG A 544 31.53 -22.65 24.86
C ARG A 544 31.22 -23.60 26.03
N ASN A 545 29.99 -24.10 26.14
CA ASN A 545 29.48 -24.92 27.25
C ASN A 545 29.35 -24.19 28.60
N ASP A 546 29.42 -22.85 28.62
CA ASP A 546 29.06 -22.04 29.79
C ASP A 546 27.55 -21.78 29.81
N TRP A 547 26.79 -22.82 30.16
CA TRP A 547 25.33 -22.72 30.22
C TRP A 547 24.86 -21.69 31.26
N THR A 548 25.53 -21.59 32.41
CA THR A 548 25.18 -20.61 33.45
C THR A 548 25.37 -19.16 32.95
N GLY A 549 26.48 -18.89 32.27
CA GLY A 549 26.72 -17.61 31.61
C GLY A 549 25.71 -17.32 30.50
N ALA A 550 25.37 -18.33 29.69
CA ALA A 550 24.38 -18.20 28.63
C ALA A 550 22.99 -17.83 29.17
N GLN A 551 22.48 -18.56 30.18
CA GLN A 551 21.23 -18.25 30.86
C GLN A 551 21.21 -16.83 31.42
N ALA A 552 22.32 -16.38 32.01
CA ALA A 552 22.44 -15.01 32.52
C ALA A 552 22.41 -13.95 31.40
N ALA A 553 23.00 -14.22 30.24
CA ALA A 553 22.97 -13.32 29.08
C ALA A 553 21.58 -13.25 28.44
N TYR A 554 20.88 -14.39 28.26
CA TYR A 554 19.50 -14.40 27.77
C TYR A 554 18.53 -13.68 28.71
N ALA A 555 18.66 -13.90 30.03
CA ALA A 555 17.86 -13.19 31.02
C ALA A 555 18.13 -11.66 31.02
N GLN A 556 19.36 -11.24 30.70
CA GLN A 556 19.68 -9.82 30.49
C GLN A 556 19.02 -9.26 29.22
N ALA A 557 19.05 -10.00 28.11
CA ALA A 557 18.38 -9.62 26.86
C ALA A 557 16.88 -9.39 27.07
N ILE A 558 16.20 -10.35 27.71
CA ILE A 558 14.77 -10.26 28.05
C ILE A 558 14.49 -9.09 29.02
N LYS A 559 15.39 -8.82 29.97
CA LYS A 559 15.22 -7.71 30.92
C LYS A 559 15.43 -6.33 30.29
N LEU A 560 16.29 -6.23 29.27
CA LEU A 560 16.58 -5.00 28.54
C LEU A 560 15.34 -4.53 27.76
N ALA A 561 14.74 -5.44 26.98
CA ALA A 561 13.52 -5.18 26.23
C ALA A 561 12.51 -6.34 26.32
N PRO A 562 11.69 -6.37 27.39
CA PRO A 562 10.65 -7.39 27.58
C PRO A 562 9.60 -7.47 26.46
N SER A 563 9.56 -6.50 25.55
CA SER A 563 8.65 -6.48 24.40
C SER A 563 9.30 -6.90 23.08
N VAL A 564 10.63 -7.08 23.02
CA VAL A 564 11.34 -7.58 21.83
C VAL A 564 11.37 -9.12 21.85
N PRO A 565 10.99 -9.83 20.76
CA PRO A 565 10.85 -11.28 20.79
C PRO A 565 12.16 -12.06 20.72
N SER A 566 13.24 -11.49 20.17
CA SER A 566 14.43 -12.25 19.79
C SER A 566 15.19 -12.85 20.98
N GLY A 567 15.22 -12.17 22.13
CA GLY A 567 15.81 -12.68 23.37
C GLY A 567 15.13 -13.95 23.89
N TYR A 568 13.79 -13.99 23.85
CA TYR A 568 13.00 -15.18 24.19
C TYR A 568 13.24 -16.33 23.20
N TYR A 569 13.36 -16.03 21.90
CA TYR A 569 13.60 -17.04 20.86
C TYR A 569 14.93 -17.78 21.04
N SER A 570 16.06 -17.06 21.13
CA SER A 570 17.38 -17.69 21.37
C SER A 570 17.37 -18.50 22.67
N TYR A 571 16.73 -18.00 23.74
CA TYR A 571 16.68 -18.75 25.00
C TYR A 571 15.87 -20.05 24.88
N GLY A 572 14.72 -20.00 24.20
CA GLY A 572 13.90 -21.17 23.91
C GLY A 572 14.62 -22.22 23.07
N LEU A 573 15.40 -21.80 22.06
CA LEU A 573 16.27 -22.71 21.30
C LEU A 573 17.34 -23.35 22.18
N ALA A 574 17.96 -22.59 23.09
CA ALA A 574 18.99 -23.12 23.98
C ALA A 574 18.41 -24.13 24.99
N TYR A 575 17.24 -23.85 25.57
CA TYR A 575 16.51 -24.85 26.38
C TYR A 575 16.16 -26.11 25.57
N LEU A 576 15.73 -25.98 24.31
CA LEU A 576 15.45 -27.11 23.41
C LEU A 576 16.71 -27.95 23.07
N LYS A 577 17.88 -27.31 23.00
CA LYS A 577 19.20 -27.96 22.85
C LYS A 577 19.57 -28.76 24.11
N HIS A 578 19.37 -28.18 25.29
CA HIS A 578 19.62 -28.84 26.59
C HIS A 578 18.54 -29.85 27.01
N GLY A 579 17.44 -29.96 26.25
CA GLY A 579 16.38 -30.93 26.48
C GLY A 579 15.32 -30.51 27.50
N ASP A 580 15.35 -29.26 27.98
CA ASP A 580 14.33 -28.69 28.86
C ASP A 580 13.12 -28.24 28.04
N LEU A 581 12.33 -29.23 27.60
CA LEU A 581 11.16 -29.01 26.74
C LEU A 581 10.08 -28.11 27.37
N PRO A 582 9.82 -28.14 28.70
CA PRO A 582 8.89 -27.21 29.33
C PRO A 582 9.31 -25.74 29.20
N HIS A 583 10.53 -25.37 29.60
CA HIS A 583 10.98 -23.98 29.49
C HIS A 583 11.19 -23.56 28.03
N ALA A 584 11.62 -24.49 27.14
CA ALA A 584 11.68 -24.22 25.71
C ALA A 584 10.31 -23.81 25.14
N ALA A 585 9.25 -24.55 25.48
CA ALA A 585 7.89 -24.20 25.05
C ALA A 585 7.45 -22.83 25.57
N GLU A 586 7.69 -22.54 26.86
CA GLU A 586 7.34 -21.25 27.48
C GLU A 586 8.03 -20.07 26.78
N GLN A 587 9.35 -20.13 26.59
CA GLN A 587 10.10 -19.03 25.98
C GLN A 587 9.70 -18.83 24.51
N LEU A 588 9.43 -19.90 23.75
CA LEU A 588 9.01 -19.80 22.35
C LEU A 588 7.56 -19.31 22.21
N GLN A 589 6.68 -19.64 23.15
CA GLN A 589 5.34 -19.05 23.26
C GLN A 589 5.41 -17.55 23.52
N LEU A 590 6.28 -17.11 24.43
CA LEU A 590 6.52 -15.69 24.71
C LEU A 590 7.11 -14.97 23.49
N ALA A 591 8.09 -15.56 22.80
CA ALA A 591 8.66 -15.00 21.59
C ALA A 591 7.59 -14.80 20.49
N ASN A 592 6.71 -15.80 20.28
CA ASN A 592 5.56 -15.67 19.37
C ASN A 592 4.52 -14.65 19.88
N GLN A 593 4.30 -14.50 21.18
CA GLN A 593 3.39 -13.48 21.72
C GLN A 593 3.91 -12.07 21.47
N LYS A 594 5.23 -11.87 21.50
CA LYS A 594 5.89 -10.57 21.30
C LYS A 594 6.13 -10.24 19.81
N GLY A 595 6.41 -11.24 18.99
CA GLY A 595 6.53 -11.15 17.53
C GLY A 595 5.52 -12.08 16.83
N PRO A 596 4.22 -11.76 16.81
CA PRO A 596 3.17 -12.65 16.30
C PRO A 596 3.22 -12.92 14.79
N ASN A 597 4.00 -12.13 14.05
CA ASN A 597 4.20 -12.27 12.61
C ASN A 597 5.58 -12.84 12.25
N TRP A 598 6.32 -13.36 13.23
CA TRP A 598 7.62 -14.01 13.04
C TRP A 598 7.48 -15.54 12.98
N ALA A 599 8.01 -16.17 11.93
CA ALA A 599 7.84 -17.60 11.67
C ALA A 599 8.69 -18.52 12.56
N ASP A 600 9.92 -18.12 12.91
CA ASP A 600 10.85 -19.00 13.61
C ASP A 600 10.37 -19.50 14.97
N PRO A 601 9.77 -18.68 15.86
CA PRO A 601 9.31 -19.16 17.16
C PRO A 601 8.21 -20.22 17.04
N LEU A 602 7.32 -20.08 16.05
CA LEU A 602 6.28 -21.07 15.75
C LEU A 602 6.88 -22.38 15.26
N LYS A 603 7.88 -22.31 14.38
CA LYS A 603 8.64 -23.50 13.94
C LYS A 603 9.34 -24.18 15.13
N ALA A 604 10.09 -23.43 15.93
CA ALA A 604 10.82 -23.98 17.07
C ALA A 604 9.85 -24.55 18.13
N TRP A 605 8.68 -23.94 18.35
CA TRP A 605 7.66 -24.47 19.23
C TRP A 605 7.08 -25.79 18.67
N GLY A 606 6.87 -25.88 17.36
CA GLY A 606 6.56 -27.15 16.67
C GLY A 606 7.61 -28.23 16.95
N ASP A 607 8.90 -27.92 16.87
CA ASP A 607 9.99 -28.87 17.20
C ASP A 607 9.91 -29.36 18.66
N VAL A 608 9.62 -28.46 19.62
CA VAL A 608 9.42 -28.82 21.03
C VAL A 608 8.24 -29.78 21.18
N LEU A 609 7.11 -29.49 20.54
CA LEU A 609 5.91 -30.33 20.57
C LEU A 609 6.17 -31.73 20.00
N LEU A 610 6.94 -31.84 18.91
CA LEU A 610 7.37 -33.15 18.38
C LEU A 610 8.23 -33.93 19.38
N LYS A 611 9.21 -33.28 20.03
CA LYS A 611 10.01 -33.94 21.08
C LYS A 611 9.17 -34.36 22.30
N GLN A 612 8.04 -33.69 22.54
CA GLN A 612 7.04 -34.08 23.54
C GLN A 612 6.05 -35.18 23.06
N GLY A 613 6.17 -35.64 21.80
CA GLY A 613 5.25 -36.62 21.20
C GLY A 613 3.91 -36.05 20.72
N LYS A 614 3.73 -34.73 20.74
CA LYS A 614 2.49 -34.01 20.41
C LYS A 614 2.40 -33.69 18.92
N GLN A 615 2.31 -34.74 18.11
CA GLN A 615 2.44 -34.65 16.66
C GLN A 615 1.41 -33.74 15.99
N SER A 616 0.14 -33.79 16.42
CA SER A 616 -0.92 -32.94 15.85
C SER A 616 -0.72 -31.45 16.19
N GLU A 617 -0.42 -31.13 17.46
CA GLU A 617 -0.13 -29.75 17.90
C GLU A 617 1.08 -29.16 17.15
N ALA A 618 2.10 -30.00 16.87
CA ALA A 618 3.27 -29.58 16.09
C ALA A 618 2.94 -29.27 14.62
N LEU A 619 2.09 -30.07 13.97
CA LEU A 619 1.64 -29.81 12.61
C LEU A 619 0.87 -28.49 12.50
N GLU A 620 0.01 -28.17 13.48
CA GLU A 620 -0.67 -26.87 13.56
C GLU A 620 0.32 -25.71 13.63
N LYS A 621 1.34 -25.79 14.50
CA LYS A 621 2.37 -24.74 14.64
C LYS A 621 3.27 -24.60 13.41
N TYR A 622 3.62 -25.70 12.77
CA TYR A 622 4.28 -25.66 11.47
C TYR A 622 3.39 -25.05 10.38
N GLN A 623 2.09 -25.32 10.36
CA GLN A 623 1.17 -24.70 9.41
C GLN A 623 0.99 -23.19 9.66
N GLU A 624 1.03 -22.74 10.91
CA GLU A 624 1.11 -21.32 11.26
C GLU A 624 2.41 -20.68 10.73
N ALA A 625 3.57 -21.27 11.03
CA ALA A 625 4.87 -20.80 10.56
C ALA A 625 4.97 -20.76 9.02
N ILE A 626 4.42 -21.75 8.31
CA ILE A 626 4.38 -21.79 6.83
C ILE A 626 3.53 -20.65 6.24
N LYS A 627 2.52 -20.13 6.94
CA LYS A 627 1.77 -18.96 6.45
C LYS A 627 2.62 -17.69 6.43
N LEU A 628 3.53 -17.55 7.40
CA LEU A 628 4.42 -16.40 7.55
C LEU A 628 5.70 -16.53 6.70
N ALA A 629 6.25 -17.75 6.60
CA ALA A 629 7.43 -18.07 5.79
C ALA A 629 7.09 -19.15 4.73
N PRO A 630 6.23 -18.85 3.73
CA PRO A 630 5.74 -19.84 2.77
C PRO A 630 6.84 -20.47 1.91
N LYS A 631 7.98 -19.78 1.78
CA LYS A 631 9.14 -20.26 1.02
C LYS A 631 10.17 -21.04 1.84
N TRP A 632 10.03 -21.14 3.17
CA TRP A 632 10.88 -21.98 4.02
C TRP A 632 10.81 -23.47 3.67
N THR A 633 11.75 -23.95 2.85
CA THR A 633 11.68 -25.28 2.24
C THR A 633 11.87 -26.41 3.26
N GLN A 634 12.79 -26.23 4.20
CA GLN A 634 13.10 -27.17 5.28
C GLN A 634 11.87 -27.37 6.18
N LEU A 635 11.17 -26.29 6.54
CA LEU A 635 9.92 -26.35 7.31
C LEU A 635 8.80 -27.08 6.54
N ARG A 636 8.57 -26.75 5.26
CA ARG A 636 7.57 -27.47 4.44
C ARG A 636 7.90 -28.97 4.34
N GLN A 637 9.18 -29.33 4.22
CA GLN A 637 9.63 -30.73 4.21
C GLN A 637 9.36 -31.43 5.55
N ALA A 638 9.71 -30.80 6.68
CA ALA A 638 9.44 -31.33 8.02
C ALA A 638 7.94 -31.58 8.24
N HIS A 639 7.11 -30.57 8.01
CA HIS A 639 5.65 -30.67 8.05
C HIS A 639 5.12 -31.84 7.21
N ASN A 640 5.55 -31.94 5.95
CA ASN A 640 5.07 -32.96 5.03
C ASN A 640 5.59 -34.37 5.35
N ALA A 641 6.74 -34.52 6.00
CA ALA A 641 7.23 -35.80 6.48
C ALA A 641 6.36 -36.33 7.63
N ILE A 642 6.00 -35.45 8.56
CA ILE A 642 5.17 -35.78 9.73
C ILE A 642 3.73 -36.03 9.31
N ALA A 643 3.15 -35.18 8.46
CA ALA A 643 1.77 -35.34 7.96
C ALA A 643 1.56 -36.64 7.15
N LYS A 644 2.62 -37.29 6.67
CA LYS A 644 2.59 -38.62 6.01
C LYS A 644 2.82 -39.79 6.98
N ALA A 645 3.31 -39.51 8.18
CA ALA A 645 3.55 -40.49 9.26
C ALA A 645 2.42 -40.49 10.32
N SER A 646 1.52 -39.50 10.26
CA SER A 646 0.23 -39.44 10.95
C SER A 646 -0.82 -40.30 10.26
#